data_AF-A0AAW6HRB3-F1
#
_entry.id   AF-A0AAW6HRB3-F1
#
_cell.length_a   1.000
_cell.length_b   1.000
_cell.length_c   1.000
_cell.angle_alpha   90.00
_cell.angle_beta   90.00
_cell.angle_gamma   90.00
#
_symmetry.space_group_name_H-M   'P 1'
#
loop_
_entity.id
_entity.type
_entity.pdbx_description
1 polymer ?
#
loop_
_entity_poly.entity_id
_entity_poly.type
_entity_poly.pdbx_seq_one_letter_code
_entity_poly.pdbx_strand_id
1 'polypeptide(L)'
;MASTTNQINVQQNHPSGWKRFSGKFKEVVGKLSSGLMIPIAVLPIAGLLLGIFAAVQNNIDPTNYKVLYSIASFFKNGADKIFGNLPALFAVAIAVAFTNQSGIAAFAALVGWIVFNATQNALIFPDAVKDDTFTILFWENVPKSALSENVGIKSLSTSVFGGIIVGSITVYLFNKFHTIQLPKFIGFFNGNRFVPIITFLAMLPTALIMLMIWPGVSIALNYIGENLGNLARNGNTNSLFFGYIERALVPFGLHHAFYTPLWYSSAGGSIVNIISDNEHAIAPLILTTDADGSQVIRKIVGVATQAVDKPVGFTPQDWANWKQVVLALNNNKLPSTEELQGDQKIWFAINSIFVGKSVYLSGQSAPYTFTFKSFADSTLNHPSLIASAVIDGKIVIGSELLKQIASSSTGSVKLGANDSVFYAFPGVNPGQYSQGKFAFMIFGLPAAGAAMIMAAPKDQRKYASSIVISASFTSFLTGITEPIEFTFLFLAPYLFWGFHAIACAISFWLTTLIGANISQTFSGGIIDLTIYGFIPDALGAQTGSWIPLVLGLFYIPLYYFVFYFIITKRDLKTPGRGATKLYTKADYKAKTSQSESTQSSVTNFKPIEITSYKLINAFGGVENITAVNACATKLRVSVKAKSNVNFDEVNSLGSLGTYAISDTLVHAVYGGDADVIKSNMQKMLDKNYDATEIKKVAGVLEDKPTEQPKAETKPANEEIKQPTPIVDDKTKEIDPSMPKATPEADIKESDIIEVYSPVKGIVKDLTEVPDPSFAAKITGDGLAVEPTDEMFYSPVDGKLELAFNTGHAYFFDAKGAKILIHVGIDTVSLNSNNTDTENLIGFTLFSKSGDNVLYKNTPVVKANLEIIKKQELSTVTPILALKATLEEYDLKLVAKSGDQVNVGDVLFKLIKKNK
;
A
#
# COMPACT_ATOMS: atom_id res chain seq x y z
N MET A 1 -40.82 19.26 52.17
CA MET A 1 -40.87 19.20 50.68
C MET A 1 -39.56 19.78 50.13
N ALA A 2 -39.29 19.62 48.82
CA ALA A 2 -38.11 20.05 48.05
C ALA A 2 -37.10 21.00 48.74
N SER A 3 -35.81 20.66 48.86
CA SER A 3 -34.84 20.40 47.79
C SER A 3 -34.56 21.62 46.89
N THR A 4 -33.32 22.09 46.91
CA THR A 4 -32.72 22.81 45.77
C THR A 4 -31.20 22.60 45.82
N THR A 5 -30.58 22.35 44.65
CA THR A 5 -29.22 21.81 44.56
C THR A 5 -28.23 22.87 44.09
N ASN A 6 -27.13 23.07 44.82
CA ASN A 6 -25.97 23.80 44.29
C ASN A 6 -25.23 22.90 43.28
N GLN A 7 -25.49 23.08 41.98
CA GLN A 7 -24.67 22.47 40.94
C GLN A 7 -23.42 23.32 40.68
N ILE A 8 -22.24 22.71 40.85
CA ILE A 8 -20.97 23.30 40.46
C ILE A 8 -20.88 23.30 38.93
N ASN A 9 -20.71 24.48 38.34
CA ASN A 9 -20.84 24.69 36.90
C ASN A 9 -19.56 24.31 36.15
N VAL A 10 -19.41 23.03 35.80
CA VAL A 10 -18.27 22.52 35.00
C VAL A 10 -18.42 22.97 33.55
N GLN A 11 -17.74 24.06 33.18
CA GLN A 11 -17.66 24.51 31.78
C GLN A 11 -16.98 23.46 30.90
N GLN A 12 -17.76 22.68 30.16
CA GLN A 12 -17.25 21.85 29.08
C GLN A 12 -16.76 22.73 27.93
N ASN A 13 -15.44 22.92 27.85
CA ASN A 13 -14.78 23.57 26.73
C ASN A 13 -14.90 22.68 25.47
N HIS A 14 -16.05 22.75 24.79
CA HIS A 14 -16.24 22.10 23.50
C HIS A 14 -15.17 22.59 22.51
N PRO A 15 -14.36 21.70 21.91
CA PRO A 15 -13.35 22.11 20.94
C PRO A 15 -14.05 22.72 19.73
N SER A 16 -13.66 23.96 19.41
CA SER A 16 -14.23 24.75 18.32
C SER A 16 -14.37 23.96 17.02
N GLY A 17 -15.42 24.22 16.25
CA GLY A 17 -15.77 23.43 15.05
C GLY A 17 -14.60 23.24 14.08
N TRP A 18 -13.73 24.26 13.96
CA TRP A 18 -12.49 24.21 13.20
C TRP A 18 -11.52 23.10 13.66
N LYS A 19 -11.28 22.95 14.96
CA LYS A 19 -10.43 21.86 15.49
C LYS A 19 -11.03 20.49 15.15
N ARG A 20 -12.34 20.31 15.38
CA ARG A 20 -13.08 19.05 15.10
C ARG A 20 -13.09 18.70 13.61
N PHE A 21 -13.24 19.69 12.73
CA PHE A 21 -13.12 19.55 11.28
C PHE A 21 -11.70 19.16 10.87
N SER A 22 -10.68 19.87 11.36
CA SER A 22 -9.27 19.60 11.03
C SER A 22 -8.80 18.20 11.43
N GLY A 23 -9.32 17.65 12.54
CA GLY A 23 -9.03 16.27 12.97
C GLY A 23 -9.57 15.24 11.99
N LYS A 24 -10.88 15.30 11.68
CA LYS A 24 -11.52 14.40 10.71
C LYS A 24 -10.90 14.51 9.31
N PHE A 25 -10.61 15.74 8.86
CA PHE A 25 -9.95 15.97 7.57
C PHE A 25 -8.58 15.29 7.50
N LYS A 26 -7.73 15.45 8.53
CA LYS A 26 -6.42 14.78 8.62
C LYS A 26 -6.52 13.25 8.65
N GLU A 27 -7.58 12.68 9.23
CA GLU A 27 -7.81 11.23 9.22
C GLU A 27 -8.21 10.73 7.84
N VAL A 28 -9.21 11.37 7.21
CA VAL A 28 -9.70 11.02 5.86
C VAL A 28 -8.59 11.15 4.83
N VAL A 29 -7.80 12.23 4.87
CA VAL A 29 -6.64 12.42 3.99
C VAL A 29 -5.57 11.36 4.22
N GLY A 30 -5.34 10.93 5.47
CA GLY A 30 -4.42 9.84 5.79
C GLY A 30 -4.86 8.48 5.21
N LYS A 31 -6.15 8.14 5.37
CA LYS A 31 -6.73 6.91 4.80
C LYS A 31 -6.78 6.95 3.27
N LEU A 32 -7.08 8.10 2.68
CA LEU A 32 -7.03 8.32 1.22
C LEU A 32 -5.62 8.10 0.66
N SER A 33 -4.61 8.74 1.27
CA SER A 33 -3.19 8.56 0.92
C SER A 33 -2.78 7.07 0.97
N SER A 34 -3.23 6.32 1.99
CA SER A 34 -2.95 4.89 2.12
C SER A 34 -3.70 4.03 1.09
N GLY A 35 -4.93 4.39 0.72
CA GLY A 35 -5.71 3.66 -0.27
C GLY A 35 -5.19 3.87 -1.70
N LEU A 36 -4.80 5.09 -2.04
CA LEU A 36 -4.20 5.39 -3.35
C LEU A 36 -2.88 4.65 -3.56
N MET A 37 -2.15 4.31 -2.49
CA MET A 37 -0.86 3.61 -2.59
C MET A 37 -0.99 2.14 -3.03
N ILE A 38 -2.11 1.46 -2.74
CA ILE A 38 -2.23 0.01 -2.99
C ILE A 38 -2.16 -0.34 -4.50
N PRO A 39 -2.89 0.34 -5.42
CA PRO A 39 -2.72 0.12 -6.86
C PRO A 39 -1.39 0.65 -7.38
N ILE A 40 -0.91 1.79 -6.86
CA ILE A 40 0.36 2.39 -7.26
C ILE A 40 1.55 1.45 -6.96
N ALA A 41 1.47 0.61 -5.93
CA ALA A 41 2.54 -0.33 -5.57
C ALA A 41 2.76 -1.49 -6.57
N VAL A 42 1.79 -1.82 -7.45
CA VAL A 42 1.98 -2.86 -8.50
C VAL A 42 2.44 -2.28 -9.84
N LEU A 43 2.22 -0.98 -10.07
CA LEU A 43 2.66 -0.29 -11.29
C LEU A 43 4.16 -0.41 -11.61
N PRO A 44 5.11 -0.45 -10.66
CA PRO A 44 6.54 -0.53 -10.96
C PRO A 44 6.90 -1.81 -11.71
N ILE A 45 6.39 -2.94 -11.24
CA ILE A 45 6.60 -4.24 -11.87
C ILE A 45 5.80 -4.32 -13.17
N ALA A 46 4.58 -3.77 -13.21
CA ALA A 46 3.79 -3.73 -14.44
C ALA A 46 4.48 -2.93 -15.56
N GLY A 47 4.86 -1.67 -15.35
CA GLY A 47 5.51 -0.88 -16.40
C GLY A 47 6.93 -1.35 -16.73
N LEU A 48 7.64 -1.99 -15.80
CA LEU A 48 8.91 -2.68 -16.09
C LEU A 48 8.70 -3.84 -17.10
N LEU A 49 7.73 -4.72 -16.82
CA LEU A 49 7.39 -5.83 -17.71
C LEU A 49 6.83 -5.33 -19.05
N LEU A 50 5.94 -4.33 -19.02
CA LEU A 50 5.36 -3.72 -20.23
C LEU A 50 6.46 -3.07 -21.09
N GLY A 51 7.36 -2.30 -20.50
CA GLY A 51 8.46 -1.62 -21.19
C GLY A 51 9.47 -2.60 -21.79
N ILE A 52 10.03 -3.50 -20.98
CA ILE A 52 11.03 -4.48 -21.44
C ILE A 52 10.43 -5.39 -22.52
N PHE A 53 9.24 -5.97 -22.27
CA PHE A 53 8.70 -6.95 -23.21
C PHE A 53 8.00 -6.33 -24.42
N ALA A 54 7.54 -5.07 -24.38
CA ALA A 54 7.23 -4.34 -25.60
C ALA A 54 8.49 -4.05 -26.43
N ALA A 55 9.59 -3.61 -25.80
CA ALA A 55 10.86 -3.40 -26.49
C ALA A 55 11.38 -4.69 -27.15
N VAL A 56 11.34 -5.83 -26.44
CA VAL A 56 11.70 -7.14 -27.02
C VAL A 56 10.74 -7.51 -28.17
N GLN A 57 9.43 -7.37 -28.00
CA GLN A 57 8.44 -7.70 -29.03
C GLN A 57 8.61 -6.87 -30.31
N ASN A 58 8.92 -5.57 -30.18
CA ASN A 58 9.04 -4.64 -31.30
C ASN A 58 10.39 -4.77 -32.06
N ASN A 59 11.41 -5.43 -31.49
CA ASN A 59 12.76 -5.54 -32.07
C ASN A 59 13.11 -6.96 -32.57
N ILE A 60 12.16 -7.90 -32.61
CA ILE A 60 12.38 -9.27 -33.11
C ILE A 60 11.33 -9.66 -34.15
N ASP A 61 11.78 -10.36 -35.19
CA ASP A 61 10.86 -10.94 -36.19
C ASP A 61 10.03 -12.08 -35.56
N PRO A 62 8.68 -11.98 -35.54
CA PRO A 62 7.81 -13.02 -34.99
C PRO A 62 7.89 -14.36 -35.76
N THR A 63 8.39 -14.35 -36.99
CA THR A 63 8.55 -15.53 -37.85
C THR A 63 9.76 -16.35 -37.38
N ASN A 64 10.93 -15.73 -37.31
CA ASN A 64 12.18 -16.38 -36.91
C ASN A 64 12.30 -16.59 -35.38
N TYR A 65 11.77 -15.67 -34.55
CA TYR A 65 11.91 -15.70 -33.09
C TYR A 65 10.60 -16.00 -32.36
N LYS A 66 9.72 -16.81 -32.96
CA LYS A 66 8.36 -17.11 -32.50
C LYS A 66 8.23 -17.39 -30.99
N VAL A 67 9.14 -18.18 -30.40
CA VAL A 67 9.13 -18.50 -28.96
C VAL A 67 9.38 -17.26 -28.11
N LEU A 68 10.42 -16.48 -28.42
CA LEU A 68 10.76 -15.25 -27.70
C LEU A 68 9.67 -14.18 -27.88
N TYR A 69 9.11 -14.08 -29.09
CA TYR A 69 7.97 -13.21 -29.37
C TYR A 69 6.72 -13.62 -28.56
N SER A 70 6.44 -14.91 -28.41
CA SER A 70 5.35 -15.40 -27.55
C SER A 70 5.59 -15.11 -26.06
N ILE A 71 6.82 -15.29 -25.55
CA ILE A 71 7.19 -14.93 -24.17
C ILE A 71 7.03 -13.42 -23.93
N ALA A 72 7.51 -12.59 -24.86
CA ALA A 72 7.36 -11.15 -24.80
C ALA A 72 5.88 -10.74 -24.83
N SER A 73 5.09 -11.33 -25.72
CA SER A 73 3.63 -11.14 -25.79
C SER A 73 2.94 -11.48 -24.46
N PHE A 74 3.32 -12.58 -23.82
CA PHE A 74 2.74 -13.03 -22.55
C PHE A 74 2.95 -12.00 -21.43
N PHE A 75 4.20 -11.59 -21.17
CA PHE A 75 4.50 -10.62 -20.11
C PHE A 75 3.97 -9.22 -20.42
N LYS A 76 4.11 -8.75 -21.67
CA LYS A 76 3.59 -7.45 -22.12
C LYS A 76 2.08 -7.36 -21.90
N ASN A 77 1.32 -8.36 -22.33
CA ASN A 77 -0.14 -8.35 -22.25
C ASN A 77 -0.65 -8.51 -20.81
N GLY A 78 0.04 -9.29 -19.97
CA GLY A 78 -0.28 -9.39 -18.54
C GLY A 78 -0.09 -8.05 -17.80
N ALA A 79 1.00 -7.35 -18.10
CA ALA A 79 1.31 -6.04 -17.52
C ALA A 79 0.37 -4.92 -18.00
N ASP A 80 0.14 -4.84 -19.30
CA ASP A 80 -0.81 -3.92 -19.95
C ASP A 80 -2.20 -3.92 -19.29
N LYS A 81 -2.70 -5.11 -18.92
CA LYS A 81 -4.02 -5.26 -18.31
C LYS A 81 -4.11 -4.77 -16.85
N ILE A 82 -2.98 -4.48 -16.18
CA ILE A 82 -2.97 -3.74 -14.91
C ILE A 82 -3.32 -2.27 -15.16
N PHE A 83 -2.70 -1.63 -16.15
CA PHE A 83 -2.97 -0.22 -16.51
C PHE A 83 -4.41 -0.03 -17.00
N GLY A 84 -4.88 -0.93 -17.88
CA GLY A 84 -6.25 -0.94 -18.40
C GLY A 84 -7.35 -1.28 -17.39
N ASN A 85 -7.02 -1.66 -16.15
CA ASN A 85 -7.99 -1.91 -15.07
C ASN A 85 -7.71 -1.06 -13.81
N LEU A 86 -6.88 -0.02 -13.91
CA LEU A 86 -6.61 0.92 -12.81
C LEU A 86 -7.87 1.42 -12.07
N PRO A 87 -8.98 1.81 -12.75
CA PRO A 87 -10.20 2.23 -12.06
C PRO A 87 -10.78 1.16 -11.11
N ALA A 88 -10.79 -0.10 -11.53
CA ALA A 88 -11.24 -1.23 -10.71
C ALA A 88 -10.34 -1.43 -9.48
N LEU A 89 -9.02 -1.35 -9.67
CA LEU A 89 -8.03 -1.47 -8.60
C LEU A 89 -8.19 -0.34 -7.57
N PHE A 90 -8.45 0.90 -8.01
CA PHE A 90 -8.72 2.02 -7.10
C PHE A 90 -10.06 1.87 -6.35
N ALA A 91 -11.13 1.34 -6.96
CA ALA A 91 -12.38 1.05 -6.26
C ALA A 91 -12.17 0.08 -5.08
N VAL A 92 -11.47 -1.03 -5.35
CA VAL A 92 -11.13 -2.04 -4.34
C VAL A 92 -10.21 -1.46 -3.26
N ALA A 93 -9.18 -0.70 -3.64
CA ALA A 93 -8.21 -0.14 -2.70
C ALA A 93 -8.79 0.92 -1.77
N ILE A 94 -9.69 1.79 -2.27
CA ILE A 94 -10.43 2.75 -1.42
C ILE A 94 -11.33 2.01 -0.43
N ALA A 95 -11.99 0.93 -0.84
CA ALA A 95 -12.76 0.09 0.08
C ALA A 95 -11.88 -0.52 1.18
N VAL A 96 -10.78 -1.18 0.81
CA VAL A 96 -9.81 -1.79 1.74
C VAL A 96 -9.28 -0.77 2.76
N ALA A 97 -8.86 0.42 2.32
CA ALA A 97 -8.22 1.41 3.18
C ALA A 97 -9.16 2.09 4.21
N PHE A 98 -10.46 2.19 3.91
CA PHE A 98 -11.43 2.83 4.79
C PHE A 98 -12.32 1.85 5.60
N THR A 99 -12.21 0.54 5.36
CA THR A 99 -12.97 -0.51 6.07
C THR A 99 -12.08 -1.48 6.85
N ASN A 100 -10.95 -0.99 7.37
CA ASN A 100 -9.96 -1.77 8.14
C ASN A 100 -9.51 -3.08 7.44
N GLN A 101 -9.26 -2.98 6.12
CA GLN A 101 -8.83 -4.10 5.27
C GLN A 101 -9.85 -5.25 5.11
N SER A 102 -11.15 -4.96 5.28
CA SER A 102 -12.22 -5.94 5.06
C SER A 102 -12.25 -6.48 3.62
N GLY A 103 -11.99 -7.78 3.46
CA GLY A 103 -12.12 -8.48 2.17
C GLY A 103 -13.55 -8.49 1.62
N ILE A 104 -14.57 -8.38 2.48
CA ILE A 104 -15.98 -8.24 2.05
C ILE A 104 -16.22 -6.87 1.41
N ALA A 105 -15.62 -5.80 1.92
CA ALA A 105 -15.71 -4.48 1.31
C ALA A 105 -14.94 -4.44 -0.03
N ALA A 106 -13.77 -5.08 -0.10
CA ALA A 106 -13.00 -5.25 -1.32
C ALA A 106 -13.83 -5.96 -2.42
N PHE A 107 -14.47 -7.08 -2.08
CA PHE A 107 -15.35 -7.82 -3.00
C PHE A 107 -16.59 -6.99 -3.39
N ALA A 108 -17.25 -6.34 -2.44
CA ALA A 108 -18.39 -5.48 -2.72
C ALA A 108 -18.05 -4.31 -3.66
N ALA A 109 -16.83 -3.75 -3.58
CA ALA A 109 -16.38 -2.67 -4.46
C ALA A 109 -16.10 -3.17 -5.88
N LEU A 110 -15.56 -4.38 -6.04
CA LEU A 110 -15.41 -5.03 -7.35
C LEU A 110 -16.77 -5.34 -8.00
N VAL A 111 -17.71 -5.89 -7.24
CA VAL A 111 -19.10 -6.10 -7.69
C VAL A 111 -19.74 -4.76 -8.08
N GLY A 112 -19.59 -3.74 -7.23
CA GLY A 112 -20.08 -2.39 -7.52
C GLY A 112 -19.49 -1.80 -8.80
N TRP A 113 -18.19 -1.99 -9.05
CA TRP A 113 -17.52 -1.51 -10.26
C TRP A 113 -18.06 -2.17 -11.53
N ILE A 114 -18.26 -3.49 -11.50
CA ILE A 114 -18.82 -4.23 -12.63
C ILE A 114 -20.25 -3.76 -12.93
N VAL A 115 -21.10 -3.64 -11.91
CA VAL A 115 -22.50 -3.18 -12.04
C VAL A 115 -22.56 -1.75 -12.56
N PHE A 116 -21.75 -0.86 -11.99
CA PHE A 116 -21.69 0.56 -12.38
C PHE A 116 -21.39 0.75 -13.87
N ASN A 117 -20.48 -0.05 -14.44
CA ASN A 117 -20.17 0.00 -15.87
C ASN A 117 -21.24 -0.73 -16.72
N ALA A 118 -21.74 -1.89 -16.26
CA ALA A 118 -22.79 -2.64 -16.94
C ALA A 118 -24.08 -1.83 -17.13
N THR A 119 -24.51 -1.08 -16.11
CA THR A 119 -25.72 -0.25 -16.19
C THR A 119 -25.55 0.96 -17.11
N GLN A 120 -24.34 1.49 -17.28
CA GLN A 120 -24.08 2.59 -18.23
C GLN A 120 -24.23 2.14 -19.68
N ASN A 121 -23.76 0.93 -20.00
CA ASN A 121 -23.75 0.39 -21.36
C ASN A 121 -25.13 0.44 -22.03
N ALA A 122 -26.20 0.17 -21.27
CA ALA A 122 -27.58 0.14 -21.73
C ALA A 122 -28.16 1.51 -22.16
N LEU A 123 -27.44 2.61 -21.94
CA LEU A 123 -27.88 3.99 -22.19
C LEU A 123 -26.87 4.81 -23.02
N ILE A 124 -25.93 4.13 -23.69
CA ILE A 124 -24.92 4.73 -24.57
C ILE A 124 -25.17 4.25 -26.00
N PHE A 125 -25.77 5.09 -26.82
CA PHE A 125 -26.15 4.77 -28.20
C PHE A 125 -25.19 5.41 -29.20
N PRO A 126 -24.82 4.75 -30.31
CA PRO A 126 -24.09 5.42 -31.39
C PRO A 126 -24.97 6.51 -32.00
N ASP A 127 -24.35 7.61 -32.42
CA ASP A 127 -25.01 8.67 -33.17
C ASP A 127 -25.37 8.17 -34.58
N ALA A 128 -26.49 8.66 -35.13
CA ALA A 128 -26.98 8.26 -36.45
C ALA A 128 -26.49 9.18 -37.59
N VAL A 129 -25.89 10.33 -37.25
CA VAL A 129 -25.54 11.40 -38.21
C VAL A 129 -24.02 11.59 -38.34
N LYS A 130 -23.23 11.16 -37.36
CA LYS A 130 -21.77 11.31 -37.33
C LYS A 130 -21.08 10.02 -36.89
N ASP A 131 -20.13 9.55 -37.68
CA ASP A 131 -19.26 8.44 -37.30
C ASP A 131 -18.42 8.79 -36.04
N ASP A 132 -18.25 7.80 -35.16
CA ASP A 132 -17.50 7.90 -33.89
C ASP A 132 -18.04 8.91 -32.84
N THR A 133 -19.27 9.44 -32.96
CA THR A 133 -19.98 10.09 -31.84
C THR A 133 -21.10 9.23 -31.26
N PHE A 134 -21.57 9.62 -30.07
CA PHE A 134 -22.56 8.89 -29.27
C PHE A 134 -23.60 9.84 -28.67
N THR A 135 -24.80 9.30 -28.42
CA THR A 135 -25.89 9.97 -27.69
C THR A 135 -26.08 9.30 -26.33
N ILE A 136 -26.08 10.10 -25.26
CA ILE A 136 -26.13 9.66 -23.87
C ILE A 136 -27.17 10.50 -23.11
N LEU A 137 -28.35 9.94 -22.87
CA LEU A 137 -29.51 10.64 -22.30
C LEU A 137 -29.89 11.90 -23.10
N PHE A 138 -29.49 13.08 -22.62
CA PHE A 138 -29.70 14.39 -23.25
C PHE A 138 -28.41 15.02 -23.80
N TRP A 139 -27.28 14.30 -23.74
CA TRP A 139 -26.04 14.69 -24.38
C TRP A 139 -25.98 14.08 -25.78
N GLU A 140 -26.03 14.94 -26.80
CA GLU A 140 -25.81 14.58 -28.20
C GLU A 140 -24.34 14.84 -28.60
N ASN A 141 -23.89 14.28 -29.73
CA ASN A 141 -22.54 14.50 -30.27
C ASN A 141 -21.38 14.16 -29.29
N VAL A 142 -21.60 13.27 -28.31
CA VAL A 142 -20.58 12.92 -27.31
C VAL A 142 -19.41 12.22 -28.02
N PRO A 143 -18.16 12.71 -27.91
CA PRO A 143 -17.04 12.11 -28.60
C PRO A 143 -16.69 10.75 -27.99
N LYS A 144 -16.19 9.83 -28.84
CA LYS A 144 -15.63 8.53 -28.42
C LYS A 144 -14.61 8.64 -27.29
N SER A 145 -13.91 9.78 -27.17
CA SER A 145 -12.93 10.04 -26.10
C SER A 145 -13.55 10.24 -24.70
N ALA A 146 -14.86 10.42 -24.59
CA ALA A 146 -15.58 10.35 -23.32
C ALA A 146 -16.00 8.92 -22.93
N LEU A 147 -15.69 7.91 -23.76
CA LEU A 147 -16.01 6.49 -23.55
C LEU A 147 -14.75 5.61 -23.48
N SER A 148 -14.90 4.46 -22.84
CA SER A 148 -13.84 3.48 -22.58
C SER A 148 -14.42 2.04 -22.56
N GLU A 149 -13.55 1.03 -22.48
CA GLU A 149 -13.93 -0.39 -22.36
C GLU A 149 -13.48 -0.94 -21.00
N ASN A 150 -14.29 -0.67 -19.97
CA ASN A 150 -13.99 -1.04 -18.59
C ASN A 150 -14.39 -2.49 -18.31
N VAL A 151 -13.41 -3.36 -18.05
CA VAL A 151 -13.61 -4.80 -17.82
C VAL A 151 -14.37 -5.50 -18.96
N GLY A 152 -14.13 -5.08 -20.22
CA GLY A 152 -14.84 -5.59 -21.40
C GLY A 152 -16.22 -4.99 -21.65
N ILE A 153 -16.61 -3.96 -20.88
CA ILE A 153 -17.90 -3.27 -21.00
C ILE A 153 -17.68 -1.87 -21.53
N LYS A 154 -18.30 -1.50 -22.66
CA LYS A 154 -18.29 -0.10 -23.13
C LYS A 154 -19.05 0.78 -22.12
N SER A 155 -18.37 1.75 -21.53
CA SER A 155 -18.89 2.64 -20.50
C SER A 155 -18.27 4.05 -20.62
N LEU A 156 -18.63 4.96 -19.72
CA LEU A 156 -17.98 6.27 -19.62
C LEU A 156 -16.50 6.12 -19.25
N SER A 157 -15.63 6.88 -19.92
CA SER A 157 -14.21 7.05 -19.56
C SER A 157 -14.11 7.85 -18.26
N THR A 158 -14.33 7.16 -17.13
CA THR A 158 -14.34 7.75 -15.79
C THR A 158 -12.98 7.71 -15.12
N SER A 159 -12.04 6.89 -15.64
CA SER A 159 -10.70 6.70 -15.09
C SER A 159 -10.74 6.45 -13.57
N VAL A 160 -9.67 6.82 -12.87
CA VAL A 160 -9.49 6.64 -11.42
C VAL A 160 -10.61 7.30 -10.61
N PHE A 161 -11.25 8.37 -11.12
CA PHE A 161 -12.37 9.03 -10.44
C PHE A 161 -13.58 8.11 -10.29
N GLY A 162 -13.96 7.37 -11.34
CA GLY A 162 -15.03 6.39 -11.28
C GLY A 162 -14.74 5.33 -10.21
N GLY A 163 -13.50 4.84 -10.17
CA GLY A 163 -13.03 3.91 -9.15
C GLY A 163 -13.18 4.47 -7.73
N ILE A 164 -12.68 5.70 -7.48
CA ILE A 164 -12.77 6.36 -6.17
C ILE A 164 -14.23 6.58 -5.75
N ILE A 165 -15.13 6.95 -6.67
CA ILE A 165 -16.56 7.15 -6.40
C ILE A 165 -17.21 5.82 -5.97
N VAL A 166 -17.04 4.76 -6.78
CA VAL A 166 -17.59 3.42 -6.48
C VAL A 166 -17.06 2.90 -5.15
N GLY A 167 -15.74 2.96 -4.93
CA GLY A 167 -15.12 2.57 -3.66
C GLY A 167 -15.67 3.36 -2.47
N SER A 168 -15.80 4.69 -2.59
CA SER A 168 -16.33 5.54 -1.50
C SER A 168 -17.79 5.25 -1.15
N ILE A 169 -18.62 4.94 -2.14
CA ILE A 169 -20.00 4.50 -1.92
C ILE A 169 -20.01 3.13 -1.22
N THR A 170 -19.18 2.18 -1.66
CA THR A 170 -19.04 0.87 -0.99
C THR A 170 -18.56 1.02 0.46
N VAL A 171 -17.63 1.93 0.76
CA VAL A 171 -17.18 2.24 2.14
C VAL A 171 -18.35 2.69 3.01
N TYR A 172 -19.16 3.63 2.52
CA TYR A 172 -20.34 4.12 3.24
C TYR A 172 -21.36 2.99 3.49
N LEU A 173 -21.63 2.17 2.48
CA LEU A 173 -22.56 1.04 2.58
C LEU A 173 -22.05 -0.08 3.49
N PHE A 174 -20.77 -0.44 3.42
CA PHE A 174 -20.15 -1.39 4.35
C PHE A 174 -20.27 -0.88 5.78
N ASN A 175 -19.76 0.33 6.07
CA ASN A 175 -19.78 0.89 7.41
C ASN A 175 -21.20 1.04 7.99
N LYS A 176 -22.22 1.24 7.14
CA LYS A 176 -23.63 1.32 7.55
C LYS A 176 -24.34 -0.03 7.71
N PHE A 177 -23.98 -1.05 6.92
CA PHE A 177 -24.79 -2.27 6.78
C PHE A 177 -24.07 -3.60 7.09
N HIS A 178 -22.75 -3.63 7.32
CA HIS A 178 -22.00 -4.86 7.63
C HIS A 178 -22.48 -5.60 8.90
N THR A 179 -23.28 -4.95 9.76
CA THR A 179 -23.92 -5.52 10.96
C THR A 179 -25.46 -5.55 10.89
N ILE A 180 -26.09 -5.38 9.72
CA ILE A 180 -27.55 -5.36 9.60
C ILE A 180 -28.19 -6.70 9.98
N GLN A 181 -29.32 -6.63 10.70
CA GLN A 181 -30.20 -7.75 10.98
C GLN A 181 -31.51 -7.57 10.20
N LEU A 182 -31.84 -8.55 9.36
CA LEU A 182 -33.05 -8.58 8.53
C LEU A 182 -34.10 -9.52 9.16
N PRO A 183 -35.39 -9.40 8.78
CA PRO A 183 -36.44 -10.33 9.18
C PRO A 183 -36.07 -11.80 8.91
N LYS A 184 -36.48 -12.72 9.80
CA LYS A 184 -36.04 -14.13 9.81
C LYS A 184 -36.12 -14.83 8.44
N PHE A 185 -37.14 -14.57 7.64
CA PHE A 185 -37.36 -15.18 6.32
C PHE A 185 -36.32 -14.78 5.25
N ILE A 186 -35.56 -13.70 5.45
CA ILE A 186 -34.41 -13.28 4.63
C ILE A 186 -33.09 -13.19 5.43
N GLY A 187 -33.07 -13.74 6.65
CA GLY A 187 -31.92 -13.65 7.57
C GLY A 187 -30.62 -14.27 7.05
N PHE A 188 -30.68 -15.11 6.00
CA PHE A 188 -29.50 -15.62 5.28
C PHE A 188 -28.58 -14.51 4.77
N PHE A 189 -29.14 -13.34 4.43
CA PHE A 189 -28.40 -12.18 3.89
C PHE A 189 -27.88 -11.22 4.96
N ASN A 190 -27.94 -11.56 6.26
CA ASN A 190 -27.55 -10.66 7.34
C ASN A 190 -26.07 -10.20 7.29
N GLY A 191 -25.84 -9.01 7.85
CA GLY A 191 -24.53 -8.41 8.05
C GLY A 191 -23.70 -8.30 6.77
N ASN A 192 -22.47 -8.81 6.82
CA ASN A 192 -21.49 -8.81 5.72
C ASN A 192 -22.06 -9.29 4.37
N ARG A 193 -23.02 -10.23 4.36
CA ARG A 193 -23.64 -10.75 3.13
C ARG A 193 -24.57 -9.74 2.45
N PHE A 194 -25.09 -8.76 3.18
CA PHE A 194 -25.93 -7.69 2.63
C PHE A 194 -25.12 -6.67 1.83
N VAL A 195 -23.83 -6.47 2.17
CA VAL A 195 -23.04 -5.35 1.64
C VAL A 195 -22.88 -5.42 0.10
N PRO A 196 -22.56 -6.56 -0.54
CA PRO A 196 -22.55 -6.64 -2.00
C PRO A 196 -23.93 -6.37 -2.63
N ILE A 197 -25.02 -6.80 -1.98
CA ILE A 197 -26.40 -6.66 -2.48
C ILE A 197 -26.85 -5.19 -2.46
N ILE A 198 -26.65 -4.49 -1.34
CA ILE A 198 -26.98 -3.06 -1.28
C ILE A 198 -26.02 -2.21 -2.12
N THR A 199 -24.77 -2.68 -2.34
CA THR A 199 -23.85 -2.03 -3.28
C THR A 199 -24.33 -2.18 -4.72
N PHE A 200 -24.75 -3.37 -5.16
CA PHE A 200 -25.40 -3.58 -6.46
C PHE A 200 -26.56 -2.59 -6.67
N LEU A 201 -27.49 -2.52 -5.71
CA LEU A 201 -28.68 -1.65 -5.79
C LEU A 201 -28.32 -0.15 -5.81
N ALA A 202 -27.27 0.26 -5.09
CA ALA A 202 -26.81 1.65 -5.08
C ALA A 202 -26.09 2.07 -6.37
N MET A 203 -25.48 1.13 -7.10
CA MET A 203 -24.78 1.45 -8.34
C MET A 203 -25.73 1.74 -9.50
N LEU A 204 -26.97 1.24 -9.48
CA LEU A 204 -27.97 1.53 -10.52
C LEU A 204 -28.29 3.04 -10.64
N PRO A 205 -28.71 3.76 -9.58
CA PRO A 205 -28.90 5.21 -9.65
C PRO A 205 -27.57 5.96 -9.79
N THR A 206 -26.47 5.45 -9.24
CA THR A 206 -25.14 6.08 -9.37
C THR A 206 -24.68 6.10 -10.83
N ALA A 207 -24.89 5.02 -11.57
CA ALA A 207 -24.62 4.95 -13.01
C ALA A 207 -25.48 5.96 -13.79
N LEU A 208 -26.77 6.06 -13.49
CA LEU A 208 -27.67 7.03 -14.12
C LEU A 208 -27.24 8.48 -13.87
N ILE A 209 -26.91 8.83 -12.62
CA ILE A 209 -26.40 10.16 -12.25
C ILE A 209 -25.08 10.48 -12.98
N MET A 210 -24.19 9.48 -13.14
CA MET A 210 -22.95 9.66 -13.87
C MET A 210 -23.16 9.83 -15.38
N LEU A 211 -24.16 9.19 -15.99
CA LEU A 211 -24.54 9.47 -17.39
C LEU A 211 -25.07 10.90 -17.59
N MET A 212 -25.75 11.46 -16.57
CA MET A 212 -26.23 12.85 -16.63
C MET A 212 -25.11 13.88 -16.46
N ILE A 213 -24.12 13.61 -15.60
CA ILE A 213 -23.11 14.60 -15.17
C ILE A 213 -21.75 14.42 -15.88
N TRP A 214 -21.30 13.18 -16.07
CA TRP A 214 -19.93 12.90 -16.48
C TRP A 214 -19.55 13.38 -17.89
N PRO A 215 -20.44 13.39 -18.92
CA PRO A 215 -20.06 13.94 -20.23
C PRO A 215 -19.59 15.41 -20.13
N GLY A 216 -20.27 16.24 -19.33
CA GLY A 216 -19.85 17.61 -19.03
C GLY A 216 -18.54 17.68 -18.23
N VAL A 217 -18.32 16.76 -17.28
CA VAL A 217 -17.04 16.66 -16.54
C VAL A 217 -15.91 16.23 -17.47
N SER A 218 -16.15 15.32 -18.41
CA SER A 218 -15.19 14.86 -19.42
C SER A 218 -14.76 16.00 -20.34
N ILE A 219 -15.71 16.82 -20.80
CA ILE A 219 -15.43 18.04 -21.58
C ILE A 219 -14.57 19.02 -20.76
N ALA A 220 -14.90 19.24 -19.49
CA ALA A 220 -14.12 20.12 -18.61
C ALA A 220 -12.71 19.56 -18.31
N LEU A 221 -12.57 18.24 -18.11
CA LEU A 221 -11.27 17.57 -17.90
C LEU A 221 -10.41 17.59 -19.17
N ASN A 222 -11.01 17.49 -20.35
CA ASN A 222 -10.33 17.63 -21.63
C ASN A 222 -9.82 19.07 -21.83
N TYR A 223 -10.65 20.08 -21.59
CA TYR A 223 -10.23 21.49 -21.60
C TYR A 223 -9.10 21.77 -20.59
N ILE A 224 -9.17 21.20 -19.39
CA ILE A 224 -8.07 21.24 -18.41
C ILE A 224 -6.82 20.52 -18.97
N GLY A 225 -7.00 19.40 -19.65
CA GLY A 225 -5.94 18.65 -20.34
C GLY A 225 -5.29 19.40 -21.51
N GLU A 226 -6.04 20.20 -22.24
CA GLU A 226 -5.54 21.04 -23.33
C GLU A 226 -4.73 22.24 -22.79
N ASN A 227 -5.11 22.78 -21.63
CA ASN A 227 -4.45 23.94 -21.01
C ASN A 227 -3.26 23.54 -20.10
N LEU A 228 -3.38 22.48 -19.30
CA LEU A 228 -2.31 21.98 -18.43
C LEU A 228 -1.42 20.94 -19.14
N GLY A 229 -2.03 20.01 -19.87
CA GLY A 229 -1.38 18.99 -20.70
C GLY A 229 -1.00 19.50 -22.10
N ASN A 230 -0.76 20.80 -22.26
CA ASN A 230 0.04 21.34 -23.35
C ASN A 230 1.51 20.96 -23.10
N LEU A 231 1.85 19.71 -23.41
CA LEU A 231 3.10 19.02 -23.00
C LEU A 231 4.32 19.46 -23.83
N ALA A 232 4.54 20.77 -23.96
CA ALA A 232 5.56 21.33 -24.84
C ALA A 232 7.01 21.04 -24.39
N ARG A 233 7.78 20.33 -25.23
CA ARG A 233 9.22 20.01 -25.04
C ARG A 233 10.08 21.22 -24.65
N ASN A 234 9.76 22.41 -25.14
CA ASN A 234 10.57 23.62 -24.92
C ASN A 234 10.20 24.38 -23.62
N GLY A 235 9.34 23.79 -22.78
CA GLY A 235 9.00 24.31 -21.46
C GLY A 235 7.84 25.29 -21.43
N ASN A 236 6.91 25.00 -20.53
CA ASN A 236 5.96 25.96 -19.95
C ASN A 236 6.28 26.11 -18.45
N THR A 237 5.56 26.97 -17.73
CA THR A 237 5.67 27.07 -16.26
C THR A 237 4.87 26.00 -15.52
N ASN A 238 4.11 25.13 -16.21
CA ASN A 238 3.20 24.18 -15.59
C ASN A 238 3.98 23.11 -14.81
N SER A 239 5.11 22.62 -15.33
CA SER A 239 5.98 21.68 -14.61
C SER A 239 6.63 22.29 -13.36
N LEU A 240 6.94 23.59 -13.37
CA LEU A 240 7.41 24.33 -12.19
C LEU A 240 6.33 24.34 -11.09
N PHE A 241 5.12 24.79 -11.42
CA PHE A 241 4.01 24.85 -10.45
C PHE A 241 3.63 23.45 -9.96
N PHE A 242 3.57 22.45 -10.85
CA PHE A 242 3.36 21.05 -10.47
C PHE A 242 4.43 20.57 -9.48
N GLY A 243 5.72 20.78 -9.77
CA GLY A 243 6.82 20.32 -8.92
C GLY A 243 6.81 20.96 -7.52
N TYR A 244 6.41 22.23 -7.42
CA TYR A 244 6.22 22.89 -6.13
C TYR A 244 5.04 22.31 -5.36
N ILE A 245 3.87 22.19 -6.01
CA ILE A 245 2.62 21.72 -5.38
C ILE A 245 2.75 20.25 -4.97
N GLU A 246 3.34 19.40 -5.81
CA GLU A 246 3.56 17.97 -5.56
C GLU A 246 4.37 17.78 -4.27
N ARG A 247 5.55 18.41 -4.15
CA ARG A 247 6.34 18.37 -2.89
C ARG A 247 5.63 19.04 -1.72
N ALA A 248 5.01 20.21 -1.91
CA ALA A 248 4.32 20.93 -0.85
C ALA A 248 3.15 20.12 -0.22
N LEU A 249 2.60 19.14 -0.95
CA LEU A 249 1.51 18.26 -0.51
C LEU A 249 1.97 16.94 0.12
N VAL A 250 3.26 16.57 0.07
CA VAL A 250 3.81 15.34 0.69
C VAL A 250 3.56 15.27 2.20
N PRO A 251 3.77 16.35 3.00
CA PRO A 251 3.54 16.31 4.46
C PRO A 251 2.11 15.90 4.82
N PHE A 252 1.14 16.27 3.99
CA PHE A 252 -0.26 15.91 4.15
C PHE A 252 -0.58 14.52 3.61
N GLY A 253 0.18 13.99 2.65
CA GLY A 253 -0.15 12.79 1.86
C GLY A 253 -1.07 13.08 0.68
N LEU A 254 -1.34 14.36 0.42
CA LEU A 254 -2.22 14.82 -0.66
C LEU A 254 -1.55 14.76 -2.04
N HIS A 255 -0.22 14.63 -2.09
CA HIS A 255 0.52 14.65 -3.36
C HIS A 255 0.07 13.55 -4.33
N HIS A 256 -0.18 12.32 -3.85
CA HIS A 256 -0.77 11.25 -4.67
C HIS A 256 -2.13 11.67 -5.27
N ALA A 257 -3.01 12.29 -4.47
CA ALA A 257 -4.33 12.74 -4.93
C ALA A 257 -4.24 13.91 -5.93
N PHE A 258 -3.18 14.72 -5.85
CA PHE A 258 -2.90 15.82 -6.78
C PHE A 258 -2.35 15.33 -8.13
N TYR A 259 -1.38 14.41 -8.15
CA TYR A 259 -0.80 13.94 -9.41
C TYR A 259 -1.64 12.85 -10.10
N THR A 260 -2.42 12.05 -9.37
CA THR A 260 -3.21 10.92 -9.93
C THR A 260 -4.13 11.33 -11.10
N PRO A 261 -4.86 12.46 -11.05
CA PRO A 261 -5.59 12.96 -12.22
C PRO A 261 -4.71 13.24 -13.44
N LEU A 262 -3.52 13.83 -13.24
CA LEU A 262 -2.61 14.20 -14.32
C LEU A 262 -1.90 12.97 -14.91
N TRP A 263 -1.56 11.97 -14.10
CA TRP A 263 -0.84 10.77 -14.54
C TRP A 263 -1.74 9.73 -15.25
N TYR A 264 -3.04 9.71 -14.94
CA TYR A 264 -3.93 8.60 -15.35
C TYR A 264 -5.27 9.00 -16.00
N SER A 265 -5.58 10.30 -16.15
CA SER A 265 -6.82 10.80 -16.79
C SER A 265 -6.55 11.99 -17.72
N SER A 266 -7.55 12.39 -18.52
CA SER A 266 -7.37 13.43 -19.56
C SER A 266 -6.90 14.80 -19.04
N ALA A 267 -7.01 15.08 -17.74
CA ALA A 267 -6.48 16.29 -17.12
C ALA A 267 -4.95 16.50 -17.33
N GLY A 268 -4.19 15.44 -17.56
CA GLY A 268 -2.76 15.51 -17.93
C GLY A 268 -2.47 15.50 -19.44
N GLY A 269 -3.52 15.57 -20.28
CA GLY A 269 -3.45 15.43 -21.72
C GLY A 269 -4.20 14.18 -22.23
N SER A 270 -4.57 14.21 -23.50
CA SER A 270 -5.28 13.13 -24.23
C SER A 270 -4.70 13.02 -25.64
N ILE A 271 -4.00 11.94 -25.98
CA ILE A 271 -3.54 11.75 -27.37
C ILE A 271 -4.76 11.56 -28.28
N VAL A 272 -5.86 10.99 -27.79
CA VAL A 272 -7.07 10.79 -28.62
C VAL A 272 -7.63 12.11 -29.13
N ASN A 273 -7.59 13.19 -28.35
CA ASN A 273 -8.06 14.50 -28.80
C ASN A 273 -7.17 15.03 -29.94
N ILE A 274 -5.85 14.98 -29.77
CA ILE A 274 -4.84 15.33 -30.81
C ILE A 274 -5.00 14.46 -32.08
N ILE A 275 -5.57 13.25 -31.96
CA ILE A 275 -5.82 12.30 -33.05
C ILE A 275 -7.19 12.47 -33.71
N SER A 276 -8.22 12.94 -32.97
CA SER A 276 -9.59 13.13 -33.47
C SER A 276 -9.82 14.52 -34.06
N ASP A 277 -9.14 15.53 -33.55
CA ASP A 277 -9.44 16.92 -33.84
C ASP A 277 -8.63 17.35 -35.07
N ASN A 278 -9.32 17.34 -36.23
CA ASN A 278 -8.72 17.51 -37.56
C ASN A 278 -7.86 18.78 -37.73
N GLU A 279 -8.02 19.79 -36.87
CA GLU A 279 -7.25 21.04 -36.90
C GLU A 279 -5.82 20.90 -36.36
N HIS A 280 -5.49 19.80 -35.66
CA HIS A 280 -4.14 19.49 -35.18
C HIS A 280 -3.55 18.24 -35.86
N ALA A 281 -4.14 17.82 -36.99
CA ALA A 281 -3.75 16.63 -37.73
C ALA A 281 -2.25 16.64 -38.09
N ILE A 282 -1.55 15.63 -37.58
CA ILE A 282 -0.16 15.31 -37.91
C ILE A 282 -0.09 14.98 -39.40
N ALA A 283 0.29 15.95 -40.24
CA ALA A 283 0.39 15.77 -41.69
C ALA A 283 1.65 14.97 -42.07
N PRO A 284 1.55 13.69 -42.46
CA PRO A 284 2.71 12.97 -43.00
C PRO A 284 3.15 13.63 -44.31
N LEU A 285 4.46 13.67 -44.58
CA LEU A 285 4.92 14.09 -45.90
C LEU A 285 4.55 13.01 -46.91
N ILE A 286 4.00 13.43 -48.05
CA ILE A 286 3.55 12.51 -49.08
C ILE A 286 4.76 12.06 -49.89
N LEU A 287 4.96 10.75 -49.94
CA LEU A 287 5.84 10.09 -50.89
C LEU A 287 5.07 9.91 -52.20
N THR A 288 5.56 10.53 -53.28
CA THR A 288 4.99 10.34 -54.63
C THR A 288 5.98 9.66 -55.55
N THR A 289 5.51 8.75 -56.38
CA THR A 289 6.26 8.29 -57.57
C THR A 289 6.14 9.33 -58.67
N ASP A 290 7.27 9.86 -59.14
CA ASP A 290 7.37 10.67 -60.35
C ASP A 290 7.36 9.77 -61.60
N ALA A 291 7.13 10.37 -62.78
CA ALA A 291 6.85 9.64 -64.02
C ALA A 291 8.02 8.79 -64.56
N ASP A 292 9.22 8.95 -64.01
CA ASP A 292 10.42 8.15 -64.30
C ASP A 292 10.61 6.95 -63.33
N GLY A 293 9.67 6.75 -62.40
CA GLY A 293 9.77 5.76 -61.32
C GLY A 293 10.57 6.24 -60.10
N SER A 294 11.08 7.47 -60.10
CA SER A 294 11.71 8.07 -58.92
C SER A 294 10.69 8.29 -57.81
N GLN A 295 11.05 7.99 -56.58
CA GLN A 295 10.16 8.14 -55.42
C GLN A 295 10.66 9.32 -54.59
N VAL A 296 9.80 10.33 -54.39
CA VAL A 296 10.19 11.64 -53.85
C VAL A 296 9.32 12.06 -52.68
N ILE A 297 9.96 12.54 -51.61
CA ILE A 297 9.31 13.23 -50.49
C ILE A 297 8.89 14.61 -51.00
N ARG A 298 7.58 14.88 -51.12
CA ARG A 298 7.06 16.22 -51.43
C ARG A 298 6.67 16.98 -50.16
N LYS A 299 6.96 18.28 -50.14
CA LYS A 299 6.62 19.17 -49.02
C LYS A 299 5.11 19.45 -48.97
N ILE A 300 4.46 19.19 -47.83
CA ILE A 300 3.21 19.88 -47.46
C ILE A 300 3.56 21.20 -46.78
N VAL A 301 2.87 22.27 -47.15
CA VAL A 301 2.87 23.56 -46.44
C VAL A 301 1.47 23.82 -45.91
N GLY A 302 1.37 24.15 -44.62
CA GLY A 302 0.12 24.58 -43.99
C GLY A 302 -0.53 23.53 -43.09
N VAL A 303 -0.83 23.94 -41.87
CA VAL A 303 -1.87 23.32 -41.04
C VAL A 303 -3.22 23.65 -41.69
N ALA A 304 -4.19 22.74 -41.60
CA ALA A 304 -5.57 22.98 -42.05
C ALA A 304 -6.34 23.88 -41.06
N THR A 305 -5.80 25.06 -40.73
CA THR A 305 -6.59 26.15 -40.14
C THR A 305 -7.66 26.57 -41.14
N GLN A 306 -8.91 26.70 -40.69
CA GLN A 306 -10.04 26.98 -41.57
C GLN A 306 -9.80 28.25 -42.43
N ALA A 307 -10.16 28.17 -43.71
CA ALA A 307 -10.09 29.27 -44.71
C ALA A 307 -8.69 29.70 -45.23
N VAL A 308 -7.82 28.75 -45.58
CA VAL A 308 -6.75 28.97 -46.58
C VAL A 308 -6.89 27.93 -47.71
N ASP A 309 -6.66 28.36 -48.95
CA ASP A 309 -6.94 27.56 -50.15
C ASP A 309 -6.14 26.25 -50.25
N LYS A 310 -6.83 25.20 -50.72
CA LYS A 310 -6.23 23.88 -50.97
C LYS A 310 -5.22 23.96 -52.12
N PRO A 311 -4.02 23.35 -52.00
CA PRO A 311 -3.11 23.21 -53.13
C PRO A 311 -3.79 22.49 -54.31
N VAL A 312 -3.71 23.12 -55.49
CA VAL A 312 -4.39 22.62 -56.71
C VAL A 312 -3.84 21.24 -57.08
N GLY A 313 -4.71 20.25 -57.13
CA GLY A 313 -4.38 18.87 -57.53
C GLY A 313 -4.71 17.79 -56.50
N PHE A 314 -4.96 18.14 -55.24
CA PHE A 314 -5.29 17.16 -54.19
C PHE A 314 -6.80 17.01 -53.96
N THR A 315 -7.27 15.77 -53.85
CA THR A 315 -8.65 15.44 -53.48
C THR A 315 -8.78 15.26 -51.96
N PRO A 316 -9.99 15.38 -51.38
CA PRO A 316 -10.24 14.98 -49.99
C PRO A 316 -10.00 13.47 -49.73
N GLN A 317 -9.96 12.64 -50.77
CA GLN A 317 -9.76 11.20 -50.70
C GLN A 317 -8.28 10.81 -50.48
N ASP A 318 -7.34 11.68 -50.84
CA ASP A 318 -5.89 11.41 -50.75
C ASP A 318 -5.36 11.42 -49.30
N TRP A 319 -6.23 11.70 -48.33
CA TRP A 319 -5.96 11.53 -46.91
C TRP A 319 -5.99 10.05 -46.51
N ALA A 320 -4.82 9.41 -46.56
CA ALA A 320 -4.50 8.31 -45.64
C ALA A 320 -4.48 8.88 -44.20
N ASN A 321 -5.67 9.07 -43.62
CA ASN A 321 -5.83 9.79 -42.36
C ASN A 321 -5.07 9.12 -41.21
N TRP A 322 -4.67 9.92 -40.21
CA TRP A 322 -3.84 9.43 -39.11
C TRP A 322 -4.48 8.27 -38.33
N LYS A 323 -5.83 8.20 -38.29
CA LYS A 323 -6.59 7.06 -37.76
C LYS A 323 -6.28 5.74 -38.50
N GLN A 324 -6.09 5.73 -39.83
CA GLN A 324 -5.63 4.55 -40.56
C GLN A 324 -4.16 4.17 -40.23
N VAL A 325 -3.29 5.16 -40.03
CA VAL A 325 -1.88 4.92 -39.63
C VAL A 325 -1.83 4.26 -38.24
N VAL A 326 -2.61 4.77 -37.28
CA VAL A 326 -2.74 4.20 -35.93
C VAL A 326 -3.32 2.78 -35.97
N LEU A 327 -4.36 2.54 -36.79
CA LEU A 327 -4.92 1.21 -37.00
C LEU A 327 -3.87 0.23 -37.52
N ALA A 328 -3.12 0.59 -38.56
CA ALA A 328 -2.07 -0.26 -39.14
C ALA A 328 -0.96 -0.60 -38.13
N LEU A 329 -0.51 0.38 -37.33
CA LEU A 329 0.49 0.17 -36.27
C LEU A 329 -0.01 -0.70 -35.11
N ASN A 330 -1.32 -0.85 -34.94
CA ASN A 330 -1.94 -1.51 -33.80
C ASN A 330 -2.87 -2.68 -34.20
N ASN A 331 -2.49 -3.45 -35.21
CA ASN A 331 -3.19 -4.67 -35.66
C ASN A 331 -4.68 -4.42 -35.99
N ASN A 332 -4.97 -3.30 -36.64
CA ASN A 332 -6.30 -2.79 -36.98
C ASN A 332 -7.23 -2.59 -35.76
N LYS A 333 -6.67 -2.29 -34.59
CA LYS A 333 -7.41 -1.89 -33.38
C LYS A 333 -7.11 -0.43 -33.03
N LEU A 334 -8.14 0.34 -32.71
CA LEU A 334 -7.92 1.58 -31.96
C LEU A 334 -7.50 1.22 -30.52
N PRO A 335 -6.51 1.91 -29.93
CA PRO A 335 -6.22 1.80 -28.50
C PRO A 335 -7.44 2.23 -27.67
N SER A 336 -7.54 1.77 -26.41
CA SER A 336 -8.61 2.28 -25.55
C SER A 336 -8.34 3.74 -25.17
N THR A 337 -9.39 4.54 -25.01
CA THR A 337 -9.19 5.97 -24.69
C THR A 337 -8.47 6.14 -23.35
N GLU A 338 -8.73 5.25 -22.39
CA GLU A 338 -8.08 5.29 -21.09
C GLU A 338 -6.59 4.91 -21.12
N GLU A 339 -6.08 4.22 -22.15
CA GLU A 339 -4.63 4.00 -22.34
C GLU A 339 -3.93 5.30 -22.80
N LEU A 340 -4.65 6.20 -23.46
CA LEU A 340 -4.11 7.38 -24.14
C LEU A 340 -4.40 8.71 -23.41
N GLN A 341 -4.70 8.65 -22.11
CA GLN A 341 -5.07 9.79 -21.26
C GLN A 341 -4.25 9.84 -19.96
N GLY A 342 -3.62 10.99 -19.69
CA GLY A 342 -2.71 11.22 -18.57
C GLY A 342 -1.25 10.85 -18.88
N ASP A 343 -0.30 11.70 -18.47
CA ASP A 343 1.07 11.72 -19.03
C ASP A 343 1.83 10.37 -18.89
N GLN A 344 1.71 9.70 -17.75
CA GLN A 344 2.31 8.38 -17.56
C GLN A 344 1.71 7.30 -18.43
N LYS A 345 0.37 7.17 -18.49
CA LYS A 345 -0.29 6.20 -19.37
C LYS A 345 0.06 6.45 -20.83
N ILE A 346 0.01 7.72 -21.24
CA ILE A 346 0.45 8.22 -22.53
C ILE A 346 1.87 7.72 -22.85
N TRP A 347 2.83 7.83 -21.92
CA TRP A 347 4.20 7.30 -22.12
C TRP A 347 4.23 5.77 -22.34
N PHE A 348 3.49 4.98 -21.55
CA PHE A 348 3.48 3.51 -21.68
C PHE A 348 2.76 3.02 -22.95
N ALA A 349 1.63 3.64 -23.29
CA ALA A 349 0.91 3.38 -24.53
C ALA A 349 1.77 3.75 -25.74
N ILE A 350 2.46 4.90 -25.72
CA ILE A 350 3.40 5.31 -26.77
C ILE A 350 4.48 4.25 -27.03
N ASN A 351 5.21 3.85 -25.99
CA ASN A 351 6.34 2.94 -26.13
C ASN A 351 5.92 1.51 -26.52
N SER A 352 4.66 1.12 -26.26
CA SER A 352 4.15 -0.21 -26.60
C SER A 352 3.30 -0.27 -27.87
N ILE A 353 2.79 0.87 -28.36
CA ILE A 353 1.93 0.95 -29.55
C ILE A 353 2.66 1.51 -30.76
N PHE A 354 3.55 2.50 -30.62
CA PHE A 354 4.13 3.23 -31.76
C PHE A 354 5.65 3.04 -31.93
N VAL A 355 6.42 3.07 -30.83
CA VAL A 355 7.90 3.11 -30.91
C VAL A 355 8.48 1.82 -31.52
N GLY A 356 9.34 1.98 -32.53
CA GLY A 356 10.00 0.89 -33.26
C GLY A 356 9.15 0.23 -34.35
N LYS A 357 7.84 0.49 -34.40
CA LYS A 357 6.97 -0.09 -35.43
C LYS A 357 7.02 0.69 -36.75
N SER A 358 6.60 -0.01 -37.81
CA SER A 358 6.64 0.47 -39.18
C SER A 358 5.28 0.32 -39.87
N VAL A 359 4.83 1.37 -40.56
CA VAL A 359 3.76 1.26 -41.58
C VAL A 359 4.38 1.11 -42.95
N TYR A 360 3.78 0.25 -43.77
CA TYR A 360 4.07 0.11 -45.20
C TYR A 360 2.99 0.81 -46.01
N LEU A 361 3.33 1.89 -46.73
CA LEU A 361 2.42 2.52 -47.70
C LEU A 361 2.74 2.01 -49.10
N SER A 362 1.77 1.33 -49.73
CA SER A 362 1.94 0.69 -51.04
C SER A 362 1.41 1.58 -52.18
N GLY A 363 2.21 2.57 -52.58
CA GLY A 363 2.20 3.06 -53.96
C GLY A 363 2.88 2.02 -54.88
N GLN A 364 2.44 1.88 -56.13
CA GLN A 364 2.88 0.76 -56.99
C GLN A 364 4.37 0.82 -57.38
N SER A 365 5.24 0.17 -56.58
CA SER A 365 6.54 -0.42 -57.01
C SER A 365 7.33 -1.00 -55.83
N ALA A 366 7.38 -0.30 -54.69
CA ALA A 366 8.09 -0.73 -53.48
C ALA A 366 7.42 -0.17 -52.21
N PRO A 367 7.40 -0.91 -51.09
CA PRO A 367 6.76 -0.47 -49.85
C PRO A 367 7.70 0.39 -48.98
N TYR A 368 7.28 1.60 -48.62
CA TYR A 368 8.07 2.50 -47.77
C TYR A 368 7.84 2.26 -46.28
N THR A 369 8.91 2.30 -45.50
CA THR A 369 8.93 1.97 -44.06
C THR A 369 8.92 3.24 -43.20
N PHE A 370 7.76 3.54 -42.58
CA PHE A 370 7.59 4.67 -41.66
C PHE A 370 7.92 4.25 -40.22
N THR A 371 9.17 4.41 -39.78
CA THR A 371 9.59 4.01 -38.42
C THR A 371 9.52 5.17 -37.43
N PHE A 372 8.71 5.02 -36.37
CA PHE A 372 8.64 5.98 -35.26
C PHE A 372 9.71 5.66 -34.21
N LYS A 373 10.76 6.48 -34.12
CA LYS A 373 11.88 6.28 -33.19
C LYS A 373 11.64 6.82 -31.78
N SER A 374 11.00 7.99 -31.68
CA SER A 374 10.95 8.75 -30.43
C SER A 374 9.81 9.77 -30.40
N PHE A 375 9.33 10.07 -29.19
CA PHE A 375 8.49 11.22 -28.87
C PHE A 375 9.26 12.29 -28.06
N ALA A 376 10.51 12.01 -27.69
CA ALA A 376 11.39 13.00 -27.08
C ALA A 376 11.73 14.11 -28.09
N ASP A 377 11.91 13.75 -29.36
CA ASP A 377 11.90 14.72 -30.45
C ASP A 377 10.49 15.26 -30.70
N SER A 378 10.24 16.46 -30.22
CA SER A 378 9.05 17.27 -30.53
C SER A 378 9.39 18.45 -31.41
N THR A 379 8.41 18.84 -32.23
CA THR A 379 8.56 19.74 -33.37
C THR A 379 7.84 21.07 -33.23
N LEU A 380 7.42 21.46 -32.01
CA LEU A 380 6.63 22.69 -31.78
C LEU A 380 7.31 23.98 -32.29
N ASN A 381 8.66 24.02 -32.31
CA ASN A 381 9.44 25.11 -32.90
C ASN A 381 10.23 24.66 -34.16
N HIS A 382 9.85 23.54 -34.78
CA HIS A 382 10.57 22.95 -35.91
C HIS A 382 9.64 22.72 -37.12
N PRO A 383 9.91 23.30 -38.30
CA PRO A 383 8.97 23.31 -39.43
C PRO A 383 8.73 21.96 -40.14
N SER A 384 9.14 20.83 -39.56
CA SER A 384 8.79 19.47 -40.04
C SER A 384 8.59 18.48 -38.92
N LEU A 385 7.71 17.51 -39.20
CA LEU A 385 7.49 16.27 -38.46
C LEU A 385 8.58 15.20 -38.69
N ILE A 386 9.59 15.47 -39.52
CA ILE A 386 10.78 14.60 -39.64
C ILE A 386 11.78 14.97 -38.55
N ALA A 387 12.21 13.98 -37.75
CA ALA A 387 13.36 14.10 -36.85
C ALA A 387 14.68 13.90 -37.61
N SER A 388 14.76 12.84 -38.41
CA SER A 388 15.90 12.54 -39.28
C SER A 388 15.49 11.59 -40.41
N ALA A 389 16.35 11.42 -41.41
CA ALA A 389 16.28 10.32 -42.36
C ALA A 389 17.66 9.66 -42.48
N VAL A 390 17.70 8.38 -42.86
CA VAL A 390 18.89 7.76 -43.46
C VAL A 390 18.68 7.77 -44.97
N ILE A 391 19.56 8.48 -45.69
CA ILE A 391 19.57 8.61 -47.15
C ILE A 391 20.96 8.19 -47.64
N ASP A 392 21.04 7.23 -48.56
CA ASP A 392 22.31 6.62 -49.01
C ASP A 392 23.24 6.19 -47.85
N GLY A 393 22.64 5.66 -46.78
CA GLY A 393 23.35 5.25 -45.56
C GLY A 393 23.83 6.38 -44.65
N LYS A 394 23.56 7.65 -44.96
CA LYS A 394 23.94 8.83 -44.15
C LYS A 394 22.74 9.36 -43.37
N ILE A 395 22.95 9.68 -42.09
CA ILE A 395 21.92 10.33 -41.25
C ILE A 395 21.84 11.81 -41.63
N VAL A 396 20.69 12.24 -42.14
CA VAL A 396 20.33 13.64 -42.40
C VAL A 396 19.35 14.10 -41.31
N ILE A 397 19.65 15.19 -40.61
CA ILE A 397 18.76 15.76 -39.60
C ILE A 397 17.56 16.42 -40.28
N GLY A 398 16.36 16.34 -39.70
CA GLY A 398 15.11 16.81 -40.31
C GLY A 398 15.11 18.29 -40.76
N SER A 399 15.81 19.17 -40.03
CA SER A 399 16.04 20.57 -40.43
C SER A 399 16.85 20.69 -41.72
N GLU A 400 17.85 19.84 -41.91
CA GLU A 400 18.70 19.86 -43.10
C GLU A 400 18.00 19.21 -44.29
N LEU A 401 17.27 18.11 -44.08
CA LEU A 401 16.41 17.52 -45.09
C LEU A 401 15.32 18.51 -45.55
N LEU A 402 14.74 19.28 -44.63
CA LEU A 402 13.82 20.37 -45.00
C LEU A 402 14.46 21.44 -45.87
N LYS A 403 15.70 21.87 -45.56
CA LYS A 403 16.42 22.83 -46.40
C LYS A 403 16.66 22.25 -47.78
N GLN A 404 17.07 20.99 -47.87
CA GLN A 404 17.27 20.28 -49.14
C GLN A 404 15.97 20.27 -49.96
N ILE A 405 14.85 19.85 -49.36
CA ILE A 405 13.50 19.87 -49.97
C ILE A 405 13.07 21.29 -50.40
N ALA A 406 13.39 22.32 -49.60
CA ALA A 406 13.05 23.72 -49.90
C ALA A 406 13.99 24.39 -50.92
N SER A 407 15.20 23.85 -51.12
CA SER A 407 16.21 24.34 -52.05
C SER A 407 16.18 23.63 -53.42
N SER A 408 15.50 22.49 -53.53
CA SER A 408 15.41 21.75 -54.78
C SER A 408 14.40 22.39 -55.73
N SER A 409 14.70 22.32 -57.04
CA SER A 409 13.85 22.86 -58.10
C SER A 409 12.48 22.18 -58.23
N THR A 410 12.26 21.07 -57.53
CA THR A 410 11.04 20.26 -57.54
C THR A 410 10.21 20.37 -56.27
N GLY A 411 10.70 21.07 -55.22
CA GLY A 411 10.08 21.08 -53.89
C GLY A 411 10.10 19.71 -53.20
N SER A 412 11.08 18.87 -53.54
CA SER A 412 11.16 17.46 -53.11
C SER A 412 12.58 16.93 -52.99
N VAL A 413 12.75 15.79 -52.29
CA VAL A 413 14.00 15.00 -52.24
C VAL A 413 13.69 13.55 -52.58
N LYS A 414 14.51 12.94 -53.44
CA LYS A 414 14.38 11.54 -53.89
C LYS A 414 14.92 10.59 -52.81
N LEU A 415 14.24 9.45 -52.62
CA LEU A 415 14.69 8.35 -51.77
C LEU A 415 15.04 7.12 -52.61
N GLY A 416 16.03 6.36 -52.14
CA GLY A 416 16.30 4.99 -52.55
C GLY A 416 15.43 3.97 -51.79
N ALA A 417 15.35 2.75 -52.31
CA ALA A 417 14.51 1.68 -51.73
C ALA A 417 14.96 1.19 -50.32
N ASN A 418 16.16 1.56 -49.88
CA ASN A 418 16.71 1.22 -48.56
C ASN A 418 16.73 2.42 -47.59
N ASP A 419 16.23 3.59 -48.01
CA ASP A 419 16.22 4.78 -47.17
C ASP A 419 15.07 4.73 -46.16
N SER A 420 15.26 5.38 -45.01
CA SER A 420 14.27 5.40 -43.92
C SER A 420 14.08 6.80 -43.37
N VAL A 421 12.82 7.20 -43.17
CA VAL A 421 12.46 8.52 -42.61
C VAL A 421 11.87 8.33 -41.22
N PHE A 422 12.49 8.97 -40.22
CA PHE A 422 12.11 8.89 -38.82
C PHE A 422 11.26 10.11 -38.44
N TYR A 423 10.02 9.82 -38.02
CA TYR A 423 9.04 10.85 -37.68
C TYR A 423 9.01 11.15 -36.19
N ALA A 424 8.84 12.43 -35.89
CA ALA A 424 8.67 13.04 -34.58
C ALA A 424 7.19 13.39 -34.36
N PHE A 425 6.74 13.28 -33.11
CA PHE A 425 5.39 13.68 -32.73
C PHE A 425 5.35 15.15 -32.27
N PRO A 426 4.40 15.97 -32.75
CA PRO A 426 4.36 17.38 -32.40
C PRO A 426 3.89 17.58 -30.96
N GLY A 427 4.66 18.34 -30.19
CA GLY A 427 4.18 18.98 -28.97
C GLY A 427 3.85 18.11 -27.76
N VAL A 428 4.18 16.81 -27.74
CA VAL A 428 3.90 15.94 -26.58
C VAL A 428 5.19 15.49 -25.88
N ASN A 429 5.35 15.93 -24.63
CA ASN A 429 6.34 15.46 -23.65
C ASN A 429 5.67 14.71 -22.48
N PRO A 430 5.41 13.40 -22.60
CA PRO A 430 4.78 12.62 -21.53
C PRO A 430 5.64 12.46 -20.26
N GLY A 431 6.89 12.92 -20.26
CA GLY A 431 7.73 13.01 -19.07
C GLY A 431 7.49 14.27 -18.22
N GLN A 432 6.74 15.27 -18.71
CA GLN A 432 6.67 16.63 -18.12
C GLN A 432 6.38 16.65 -16.61
N TYR A 433 5.45 15.81 -16.12
CA TYR A 433 5.10 15.73 -14.69
C TYR A 433 5.76 14.57 -13.95
N SER A 434 6.82 14.00 -14.51
CA SER A 434 7.62 12.92 -13.92
C SER A 434 9.13 13.21 -13.85
N GLN A 435 9.75 13.66 -14.94
CA GLN A 435 11.22 13.77 -15.09
C GLN A 435 11.94 14.68 -14.10
N GLY A 436 11.26 15.64 -13.49
CA GLY A 436 11.87 16.54 -12.50
C GLY A 436 12.28 15.84 -11.20
N LYS A 437 11.79 14.63 -10.92
CA LYS A 437 12.09 13.90 -9.69
C LYS A 437 13.55 13.42 -9.61
N PHE A 438 14.07 12.89 -10.72
CA PHE A 438 15.36 12.20 -10.78
C PHE A 438 16.54 13.01 -10.19
N ALA A 439 16.75 14.27 -10.62
CA ALA A 439 17.94 15.03 -10.21
C ALA A 439 18.00 15.29 -8.68
N PHE A 440 16.87 15.61 -8.04
CA PHE A 440 16.88 15.87 -6.60
C PHE A 440 16.75 14.60 -5.75
N MET A 441 16.10 13.54 -6.24
CA MET A 441 15.94 12.29 -5.49
C MET A 441 17.18 11.41 -5.51
N ILE A 442 17.89 11.37 -6.65
CA ILE A 442 19.12 10.57 -6.84
C ILE A 442 20.35 11.29 -6.26
N PHE A 443 20.38 12.63 -6.28
CA PHE A 443 21.58 13.40 -5.88
C PHE A 443 21.33 14.39 -4.73
N GLY A 444 20.32 15.26 -4.85
CA GLY A 444 20.05 16.31 -3.86
C GLY A 444 19.77 15.78 -2.45
N LEU A 445 18.80 14.87 -2.31
CA LEU A 445 18.43 14.30 -1.01
C LEU A 445 19.57 13.48 -0.37
N PRO A 446 20.29 12.60 -1.08
CA PRO A 446 21.51 11.98 -0.54
C PRO A 446 22.61 12.99 -0.13
N ALA A 447 22.77 14.10 -0.84
CA ALA A 447 23.69 15.16 -0.46
C ALA A 447 23.24 15.92 0.81
N ALA A 448 21.93 16.14 1.00
CA ALA A 448 21.36 16.61 2.26
C ALA A 448 21.58 15.60 3.41
N GLY A 449 21.46 14.30 3.14
CA GLY A 449 21.79 13.24 4.10
C GLY A 449 23.26 13.28 4.52
N ALA A 450 24.18 13.42 3.57
CA ALA A 450 25.60 13.63 3.84
C ALA A 450 25.86 14.90 4.67
N ALA A 451 25.12 15.98 4.43
CA ALA A 451 25.20 17.21 5.22
C ALA A 451 24.72 17.01 6.67
N MET A 452 23.64 16.24 6.90
CA MET A 452 23.18 15.91 8.26
C MET A 452 24.23 15.09 9.04
N ILE A 453 24.80 14.06 8.39
CA ILE A 453 25.88 13.23 8.97
C ILE A 453 27.10 14.09 9.30
N MET A 454 27.53 14.96 8.38
CA MET A 454 28.68 15.83 8.60
C MET A 454 28.42 16.94 9.62
N ALA A 455 27.18 17.38 9.80
CA ALA A 455 26.80 18.32 10.84
C ALA A 455 26.72 17.66 12.23
N ALA A 456 26.66 16.32 12.34
CA ALA A 456 26.67 15.64 13.64
C ALA A 456 28.08 15.67 14.31
N PRO A 457 28.15 15.74 15.66
CA PRO A 457 29.38 15.53 16.44
C PRO A 457 30.12 14.26 16.03
N LYS A 458 31.46 14.29 16.02
CA LYS A 458 32.32 13.24 15.42
C LYS A 458 32.01 11.83 15.94
N ASP A 459 31.74 11.72 17.23
CA ASP A 459 31.30 10.52 17.95
C ASP A 459 29.90 10.04 17.50
N GLN A 460 28.95 10.95 17.37
CA GLN A 460 27.58 10.65 16.93
C GLN A 460 27.46 10.36 15.43
N ARG A 461 28.48 10.64 14.61
CA ARG A 461 28.43 10.42 13.16
C ARG A 461 28.16 8.96 12.79
N LYS A 462 28.70 7.99 13.53
CA LYS A 462 28.44 6.55 13.26
C LYS A 462 26.95 6.22 13.40
N TYR A 463 26.28 6.83 14.39
CA TYR A 463 24.84 6.68 14.63
C TYR A 463 23.99 7.45 13.60
N ALA A 464 24.38 8.67 13.25
CA ALA A 464 23.75 9.43 12.17
C ALA A 464 23.84 8.66 10.83
N SER A 465 25.02 8.10 10.50
CA SER A 465 25.26 7.33 9.29
C SER A 465 24.38 6.09 9.17
N SER A 466 24.28 5.24 10.19
CA SER A 466 23.48 4.01 10.11
C SER A 466 22.01 4.26 9.78
N ILE A 467 21.49 5.43 10.18
CA ILE A 467 20.10 5.83 9.98
C ILE A 467 19.93 6.60 8.66
N VAL A 468 20.74 7.65 8.44
CA VAL A 468 20.60 8.58 7.32
C VAL A 468 21.09 7.98 6.00
N ILE A 469 22.09 7.09 5.99
CA ILE A 469 22.50 6.40 4.77
C ILE A 469 21.38 5.49 4.26
N SER A 470 20.69 4.76 5.13
CA SER A 470 19.56 3.92 4.73
C SER A 470 18.44 4.76 4.09
N ALA A 471 18.05 5.88 4.70
CA ALA A 471 17.04 6.77 4.15
C ALA A 471 17.47 7.43 2.83
N SER A 472 18.75 7.81 2.71
CA SER A 472 19.34 8.36 1.48
C SER A 472 19.37 7.32 0.35
N PHE A 473 19.74 6.08 0.66
CA PHE A 473 19.82 4.98 -0.29
C PHE A 473 18.44 4.57 -0.80
N THR A 474 17.40 4.62 0.05
CA THR A 474 16.01 4.45 -0.38
C THR A 474 15.59 5.52 -1.40
N SER A 475 15.86 6.80 -1.12
CA SER A 475 15.60 7.91 -2.07
C SER A 475 16.35 7.73 -3.39
N PHE A 476 17.63 7.37 -3.32
CA PHE A 476 18.46 7.10 -4.51
C PHE A 476 17.93 5.93 -5.34
N LEU A 477 17.63 4.80 -4.70
CA LEU A 477 17.33 3.54 -5.37
C LEU A 477 15.93 3.54 -5.98
N THR A 478 14.91 3.88 -5.18
CA THR A 478 13.49 3.74 -5.53
C THR A 478 12.75 5.06 -5.70
N GLY A 479 13.34 6.20 -5.31
CA GLY A 479 12.67 7.50 -5.32
C GLY A 479 11.68 7.69 -4.16
N ILE A 480 11.56 6.75 -3.21
CA ILE A 480 10.76 6.99 -1.99
C ILE A 480 11.54 7.98 -1.12
N THR A 481 10.95 9.15 -0.89
CA THR A 481 11.64 10.32 -0.34
C THR A 481 11.31 10.55 1.13
N GLU A 482 10.16 10.10 1.57
CA GLU A 482 9.60 10.31 2.90
C GLU A 482 10.55 9.89 4.06
N PRO A 483 11.31 8.77 3.99
CA PRO A 483 12.26 8.40 5.03
C PRO A 483 13.35 9.44 5.28
N ILE A 484 13.72 10.25 4.27
CA ILE A 484 14.72 11.32 4.39
C ILE A 484 14.07 12.70 4.49
N GLU A 485 13.00 13.00 3.76
CA GLU A 485 12.28 14.27 3.85
C GLU A 485 11.71 14.53 5.25
N PHE A 486 11.13 13.51 5.89
CA PHE A 486 10.56 13.67 7.23
C PHE A 486 11.62 14.00 8.30
N THR A 487 12.90 13.68 8.07
CA THR A 487 14.01 14.00 9.00
C THR A 487 14.27 15.49 9.16
N PHE A 488 13.85 16.33 8.22
CA PHE A 488 14.01 17.78 8.29
C PHE A 488 12.69 18.56 8.21
N LEU A 489 11.68 18.04 7.50
CA LEU A 489 10.33 18.61 7.43
C LEU A 489 9.77 19.03 8.79
N PHE A 490 9.87 18.14 9.79
CA PHE A 490 9.29 18.35 11.13
C PHE A 490 10.24 19.06 12.11
N LEU A 491 11.46 19.41 11.69
CA LEU A 491 12.43 20.22 12.45
C LEU A 491 12.55 21.65 11.90
N ALA A 492 12.47 21.79 10.57
CA ALA A 492 12.60 23.05 9.85
C ALA A 492 11.61 23.09 8.67
N PRO A 493 10.31 23.37 8.92
CA PRO A 493 9.32 23.58 7.86
C PRO A 493 9.80 24.53 6.75
N TYR A 494 10.49 25.60 7.11
CA TYR A 494 11.06 26.58 6.17
C TYR A 494 12.15 25.99 5.25
N LEU A 495 12.87 24.95 5.68
CA LEU A 495 13.84 24.22 4.85
C LEU A 495 13.14 23.29 3.85
N PHE A 496 11.97 22.75 4.23
CA PHE A 496 11.15 21.95 3.34
C PHE A 496 10.40 22.81 2.30
N TRP A 497 9.48 23.68 2.74
CA TRP A 497 8.67 24.49 1.82
C TRP A 497 9.46 25.65 1.17
N GLY A 498 10.38 26.28 1.90
CA GLY A 498 11.12 27.46 1.46
C GLY A 498 12.47 27.19 0.76
N PHE A 499 12.91 25.93 0.69
CA PHE A 499 14.07 25.55 -0.12
C PHE A 499 13.80 24.27 -0.91
N HIS A 500 13.56 23.15 -0.23
CA HIS A 500 13.47 21.84 -0.88
C HIS A 500 12.38 21.80 -1.97
N ALA A 501 11.13 22.17 -1.65
CA ALA A 501 10.04 22.20 -2.63
C ALA A 501 10.30 23.16 -3.82
N ILE A 502 11.02 24.26 -3.60
CA ILE A 502 11.41 25.21 -4.66
C ILE A 502 12.52 24.60 -5.54
N ALA A 503 13.52 23.96 -4.95
CA ALA A 503 14.55 23.26 -5.69
C ALA A 503 13.98 22.08 -6.49
N CYS A 504 12.96 21.39 -5.99
CA CYS A 504 12.23 20.38 -6.74
C CYS A 504 11.46 21.01 -7.92
N ALA A 505 10.74 22.12 -7.70
CA ALA A 505 10.07 22.87 -8.77
C ALA A 505 11.02 23.32 -9.90
N ILE A 506 12.21 23.82 -9.53
CA ILE A 506 13.28 24.18 -10.47
C ILE A 506 13.79 22.94 -11.22
N SER A 507 13.86 21.77 -10.58
CA SER A 507 14.27 20.51 -11.23
C SER A 507 13.28 20.09 -12.32
N PHE A 508 11.97 20.13 -12.03
CA PHE A 508 10.92 19.92 -13.04
C PHE A 508 11.03 20.94 -14.18
N TRP A 509 11.18 22.23 -13.86
CA TRP A 509 11.25 23.27 -14.88
C TRP A 509 12.48 23.14 -15.80
N LEU A 510 13.68 22.95 -15.23
CA LEU A 510 14.92 22.83 -15.99
C LEU A 510 14.96 21.54 -16.83
N THR A 511 14.51 20.40 -16.30
CA THR A 511 14.41 19.17 -17.09
C THR A 511 13.43 19.33 -18.25
N THR A 512 12.30 20.03 -18.08
CA THR A 512 11.40 20.37 -19.19
C THR A 512 12.08 21.33 -20.18
N LEU A 513 12.65 22.46 -19.75
CA LEU A 513 13.28 23.46 -20.62
C LEU A 513 14.42 22.89 -21.49
N ILE A 514 15.23 21.97 -20.95
CA ILE A 514 16.35 21.35 -21.67
C ILE A 514 15.86 20.23 -22.61
N GLY A 515 14.57 19.89 -22.58
CA GLY A 515 13.94 18.97 -23.51
C GLY A 515 14.07 17.49 -23.15
N ALA A 516 14.24 17.15 -21.87
CA ALA A 516 14.08 15.78 -21.41
C ALA A 516 12.63 15.32 -21.58
N ASN A 517 12.43 14.01 -21.78
CA ASN A 517 11.13 13.34 -21.88
C ASN A 517 11.20 11.95 -21.23
N ILE A 518 11.20 11.93 -19.89
CA ILE A 518 11.44 10.72 -19.08
C ILE A 518 10.28 10.50 -18.12
N SER A 519 9.56 9.38 -18.26
CA SER A 519 8.49 8.99 -17.34
C SER A 519 9.01 8.08 -16.22
N GLN A 520 8.11 7.63 -15.36
CA GLN A 520 8.37 6.74 -14.23
C GLN A 520 7.13 5.88 -13.96
N THR A 521 7.29 4.77 -13.25
CA THR A 521 6.15 4.02 -12.70
C THR A 521 6.00 4.17 -11.21
N PHE A 522 7.09 4.45 -10.49
CA PHE A 522 7.06 4.48 -9.03
C PHE A 522 7.19 5.89 -8.45
N SER A 523 8.41 6.43 -8.41
CA SER A 523 8.66 7.66 -7.64
C SER A 523 9.84 8.48 -8.14
N GLY A 524 10.70 7.94 -9.02
CA GLY A 524 11.78 8.70 -9.67
C GLY A 524 13.19 8.36 -9.15
N GLY A 525 13.41 7.11 -8.74
CA GLY A 525 14.74 6.61 -8.35
C GLY A 525 15.63 6.27 -9.56
N ILE A 526 16.86 5.82 -9.29
CA ILE A 526 17.79 5.35 -10.32
C ILE A 526 17.24 4.14 -11.09
N ILE A 527 16.37 3.33 -10.46
CA ILE A 527 15.66 2.22 -11.12
C ILE A 527 14.72 2.77 -12.20
N ASP A 528 13.81 3.70 -11.86
CA ASP A 528 12.93 4.36 -12.83
C ASP A 528 13.76 5.02 -13.96
N LEU A 529 14.84 5.74 -13.64
CA LEU A 529 15.71 6.39 -14.65
C LEU A 529 16.40 5.39 -15.58
N THR A 530 16.74 4.20 -15.09
CA THR A 530 17.34 3.15 -15.91
C THR A 530 16.34 2.54 -16.87
N ILE A 531 15.12 2.23 -16.38
CA ILE A 531 14.08 1.55 -17.17
C ILE A 531 13.45 2.49 -18.21
N TYR A 532 13.25 3.77 -17.87
CA TYR A 532 12.51 4.73 -18.68
C TYR A 532 13.37 5.86 -19.29
N GLY A 533 14.66 5.89 -18.93
CA GLY A 533 15.67 6.76 -19.53
C GLY A 533 16.76 5.98 -20.27
N PHE A 534 17.68 5.34 -19.54
CA PHE A 534 18.88 4.72 -20.14
C PHE A 534 18.57 3.59 -21.14
N ILE A 535 17.64 2.69 -20.82
CA ILE A 535 17.27 1.59 -21.72
C ILE A 535 16.60 2.14 -23.01
N PRO A 536 15.59 3.03 -22.94
CA PRO A 536 15.06 3.72 -24.12
C PRO A 536 16.13 4.48 -24.92
N ASP A 537 17.06 5.19 -24.27
CA ASP A 537 18.14 5.91 -24.97
C ASP A 537 19.09 4.94 -25.72
N ALA A 538 19.45 3.82 -25.10
CA ALA A 538 20.23 2.76 -25.75
C ALA A 538 19.48 2.09 -26.92
N LEU A 539 18.14 2.06 -26.88
CA LEU A 539 17.27 1.63 -27.98
C LEU A 539 16.98 2.74 -29.01
N GLY A 540 17.61 3.93 -28.87
CA GLY A 540 17.49 5.03 -29.82
C GLY A 540 16.29 5.97 -29.62
N ALA A 541 15.61 5.90 -28.47
CA ALA A 541 14.43 6.71 -28.17
C ALA A 541 14.73 8.12 -27.61
N GLN A 542 16.00 8.47 -27.36
CA GLN A 542 16.49 9.84 -27.10
C GLN A 542 15.71 10.67 -26.04
N THR A 543 15.22 10.02 -24.98
CA THR A 543 14.53 10.60 -23.81
C THR A 543 15.33 11.71 -23.10
N GLY A 544 16.65 11.75 -23.30
CA GLY A 544 17.52 12.75 -22.67
C GLY A 544 17.90 12.35 -21.24
N SER A 545 18.09 11.05 -20.99
CA SER A 545 18.41 10.47 -19.66
C SER A 545 19.66 11.05 -18.98
N TRP A 546 20.54 11.70 -19.75
CA TRP A 546 21.71 12.43 -19.24
C TRP A 546 21.36 13.77 -18.56
N ILE A 547 20.22 14.40 -18.90
CA ILE A 547 19.85 15.74 -18.40
C ILE A 547 19.67 15.73 -16.86
N PRO A 548 18.94 14.77 -16.25
CA PRO A 548 18.84 14.72 -14.79
C PRO A 548 20.14 14.33 -14.09
N LEU A 549 21.09 13.67 -14.77
CA LEU A 549 22.43 13.43 -14.22
C LEU A 549 23.22 14.74 -14.12
N VAL A 550 23.27 15.51 -15.19
CA VAL A 550 23.98 16.81 -15.23
C VAL A 550 23.38 17.78 -14.22
N LEU A 551 22.05 17.91 -14.18
CA LEU A 551 21.37 18.70 -13.14
C LEU A 551 21.64 18.14 -11.74
N GLY A 552 21.63 16.81 -11.59
CA GLY A 552 21.96 16.11 -10.34
C GLY A 552 23.33 16.50 -9.76
N LEU A 553 24.36 16.61 -10.61
CA LEU A 553 25.70 17.05 -10.20
C LEU A 553 25.73 18.48 -9.64
N PHE A 554 24.88 19.39 -10.14
CA PHE A 554 24.70 20.72 -9.55
C PHE A 554 23.89 20.67 -8.24
N TYR A 555 22.98 19.70 -8.10
CA TYR A 555 22.17 19.52 -6.89
C TYR A 555 22.98 18.99 -5.69
N ILE A 556 24.08 18.26 -5.92
CA ILE A 556 24.99 17.80 -4.84
C ILE A 556 25.50 18.97 -3.98
N PRO A 557 26.29 19.94 -4.50
CA PRO A 557 26.79 21.04 -3.67
C PRO A 557 25.66 21.94 -3.18
N LEU A 558 24.63 22.18 -4.00
CA LEU A 558 23.48 23.00 -3.64
C LEU A 558 22.78 22.47 -2.38
N TYR A 559 22.40 21.19 -2.35
CA TYR A 559 21.76 20.60 -1.17
C TYR A 559 22.77 20.45 -0.02
N TYR A 560 23.99 19.98 -0.28
CA TYR A 560 24.98 19.77 0.79
C TYR A 560 25.26 21.06 1.58
N PHE A 561 25.60 22.15 0.90
CA PHE A 561 25.93 23.40 1.57
C PHE A 561 24.72 24.05 2.22
N VAL A 562 23.55 24.10 1.55
CA VAL A 562 22.34 24.70 2.13
C VAL A 562 21.91 23.96 3.39
N PHE A 563 21.86 22.62 3.37
CA PHE A 563 21.55 21.83 4.56
C PHE A 563 22.62 22.01 5.64
N TYR A 564 23.91 21.85 5.30
CA TYR A 564 24.98 21.92 6.29
C TYR A 564 24.98 23.28 7.02
N PHE A 565 24.95 24.39 6.29
CA PHE A 565 24.95 25.73 6.88
C PHE A 565 23.67 26.02 7.68
N ILE A 566 22.49 25.58 7.23
CA ILE A 566 21.25 25.80 7.99
C ILE A 566 21.24 24.95 9.26
N ILE A 567 21.63 23.68 9.20
CA ILE A 567 21.71 22.79 10.37
C ILE A 567 22.70 23.33 11.40
N THR A 568 23.89 23.76 10.99
CA THR A 568 24.91 24.27 11.93
C THR A 568 24.56 25.66 12.48
N LYS A 569 24.06 26.59 11.65
CA LYS A 569 23.76 27.98 12.04
C LYS A 569 22.47 28.13 12.85
N ARG A 570 21.53 27.17 12.73
CA ARG A 570 20.27 27.15 13.51
C ARG A 570 20.23 26.06 14.59
N ASP A 571 21.34 25.34 14.80
CA ASP A 571 21.46 24.17 15.68
C ASP A 571 20.30 23.17 15.56
N LEU A 572 19.98 22.79 14.31
CA LEU A 572 18.89 21.85 14.06
C LEU A 572 19.24 20.48 14.63
N LYS A 573 18.29 19.92 15.39
CA LYS A 573 18.41 18.61 16.05
C LYS A 573 18.15 17.46 15.06
N THR A 574 18.93 17.41 13.98
CA THR A 574 18.94 16.31 13.01
C THR A 574 19.49 15.02 13.64
N PRO A 575 19.39 13.84 12.99
CA PRO A 575 19.94 12.59 13.54
C PRO A 575 21.41 12.73 13.96
N GLY A 576 21.73 12.31 15.19
CA GLY A 576 23.05 12.50 15.80
C GLY A 576 23.32 13.89 16.40
N ARG A 577 22.48 14.91 16.14
CA ARG A 577 22.47 16.21 16.86
C ARG A 577 21.40 16.26 17.95
N GLY A 578 21.17 15.14 18.65
CA GLY A 578 20.15 15.02 19.70
C GLY A 578 18.78 14.48 19.26
N ALA A 579 18.56 14.22 17.96
CA ALA A 579 17.48 13.33 17.54
C ALA A 579 17.93 11.86 17.52
N THR A 580 17.08 11.00 18.09
CA THR A 580 17.31 9.57 18.36
C THR A 580 16.58 8.63 17.39
N LYS A 581 15.96 9.15 16.31
CA LYS A 581 15.36 8.38 15.22
C LYS A 581 15.15 9.24 13.98
N LEU A 582 14.81 8.61 12.85
CA LEU A 582 14.09 9.30 11.77
C LEU A 582 12.79 9.83 12.35
N TYR A 583 12.47 11.11 12.12
CA TYR A 583 11.13 11.60 12.41
C TYR A 583 10.15 11.04 11.39
N THR A 584 8.99 10.61 11.85
CA THR A 584 7.89 10.12 11.02
C THR A 584 6.65 11.02 11.14
N LYS A 585 5.68 10.80 10.27
CA LYS A 585 4.35 11.45 10.34
C LYS A 585 3.56 11.09 11.61
N ALA A 586 3.96 10.06 12.36
CA ALA A 586 3.44 9.76 13.70
C ALA A 586 4.10 10.64 14.77
N ASP A 587 5.42 10.79 14.74
CA ASP A 587 6.17 11.59 15.73
C ASP A 587 5.77 13.07 15.73
N TYR A 588 5.43 13.62 14.56
CA TYR A 588 4.89 14.98 14.47
C TYR A 588 3.49 15.11 15.10
N LYS A 589 2.63 14.08 15.00
CA LYS A 589 1.33 14.08 15.67
C LYS A 589 1.50 14.07 17.20
N ALA A 590 2.44 13.28 17.72
CA ALA A 590 2.79 13.30 19.14
C ALA A 590 3.27 14.69 19.59
N LYS A 591 4.21 15.31 18.86
CA LYS A 591 4.68 16.69 19.13
C LYS A 591 3.58 17.76 19.04
N THR A 592 2.56 17.59 18.21
CA THR A 592 1.47 18.59 18.08
C THR A 592 0.62 18.70 19.36
N SER A 593 0.69 17.70 20.25
CA SER A 593 -0.03 17.67 21.53
C SER A 593 0.78 18.22 22.72
N GLN A 594 2.07 18.54 22.56
CA GLN A 594 2.93 19.05 23.63
C GLN A 594 3.81 20.20 23.13
N SER A 595 3.57 21.39 23.69
CA SER A 595 4.48 22.54 23.58
C SER A 595 5.15 22.80 24.92
N GLU A 596 6.37 23.33 24.86
CA GLU A 596 7.16 23.86 25.98
C GLU A 596 7.57 22.88 27.10
N SER A 597 8.77 22.33 26.95
CA SER A 597 9.87 22.65 27.88
C SER A 597 11.22 22.34 27.22
N THR A 598 12.30 22.99 27.67
CA THR A 598 13.64 22.85 27.08
C THR A 598 14.71 22.89 28.17
N GLN A 599 15.45 21.79 28.33
CA GLN A 599 16.89 21.86 28.63
C GLN A 599 17.56 20.49 28.41
N SER A 600 18.90 20.50 28.36
CA SER A 600 19.74 19.32 28.13
C SER A 600 20.68 19.11 29.31
N SER A 601 20.98 17.85 29.64
CA SER A 601 22.15 17.47 30.44
C SER A 601 22.63 16.08 30.02
N VAL A 602 23.86 15.73 30.42
CA VAL A 602 24.56 14.49 30.04
C VAL A 602 23.95 13.29 30.77
N THR A 603 23.81 12.16 30.09
CA THR A 603 23.23 10.92 30.65
C THR A 603 24.03 9.70 30.22
N ASN A 604 24.26 8.76 31.14
CA ASN A 604 24.97 7.50 30.85
C ASN A 604 24.06 6.42 30.23
N PHE A 605 22.79 6.74 29.97
CA PHE A 605 21.75 5.79 29.57
C PHE A 605 21.38 5.92 28.10
N LYS A 606 21.17 4.78 27.45
CA LYS A 606 20.75 4.72 26.06
C LYS A 606 19.32 5.26 25.94
N PRO A 607 18.94 5.88 24.80
CA PRO A 607 17.57 6.36 24.59
C PRO A 607 16.50 5.28 24.83
N ILE A 608 16.80 4.02 24.52
CA ILE A 608 15.87 2.89 24.72
C ILE A 608 15.63 2.57 26.21
N GLU A 609 16.63 2.74 27.07
CA GLU A 609 16.53 2.54 28.52
C GLU A 609 15.62 3.64 29.13
N ILE A 610 15.80 4.89 28.69
CA ILE A 610 14.95 6.03 29.08
C ILE A 610 13.50 5.82 28.61
N THR A 611 13.29 5.32 27.39
CA THR A 611 11.95 4.98 26.88
C THR A 611 11.31 3.83 27.66
N SER A 612 12.04 2.74 27.94
CA SER A 612 11.54 1.62 28.76
C SER A 612 11.14 2.07 30.17
N TYR A 613 11.91 2.95 30.81
CA TYR A 613 11.55 3.51 32.12
C TYR A 613 10.27 4.36 32.06
N LYS A 614 10.14 5.23 31.05
CA LYS A 614 8.91 6.01 30.86
C LYS A 614 7.71 5.13 30.53
N LEU A 615 7.91 4.02 29.81
CA LEU A 615 6.85 3.04 29.55
C LEU A 615 6.38 2.35 30.83
N ILE A 616 7.29 1.98 31.75
CA ILE A 616 6.91 1.44 33.06
C ILE A 616 5.94 2.39 33.77
N ASN A 617 6.23 3.69 33.80
CA ASN A 617 5.35 4.69 34.40
C ASN A 617 4.02 4.83 33.64
N ALA A 618 4.06 4.88 32.30
CA ALA A 618 2.86 4.98 31.45
C ALA A 618 1.94 3.74 31.54
N PHE A 619 2.45 2.57 31.93
CA PHE A 619 1.65 1.38 32.24
C PHE A 619 1.15 1.34 33.71
N GLY A 620 1.27 2.45 34.45
CA GLY A 620 0.80 2.56 35.85
C GLY A 620 1.89 2.30 36.90
N GLY A 621 3.16 2.33 36.50
CA GLY A 621 4.31 2.08 37.37
C GLY A 621 4.57 0.60 37.63
N VAL A 622 5.70 0.34 38.30
CA VAL A 622 6.15 -1.01 38.71
C VAL A 622 5.06 -1.76 39.48
N GLU A 623 4.26 -1.06 40.28
CA GLU A 623 3.20 -1.67 41.08
C GLU A 623 1.99 -2.12 40.27
N ASN A 624 1.71 -1.53 39.10
CA ASN A 624 0.59 -1.94 38.25
C ASN A 624 0.98 -3.05 37.25
N ILE A 625 2.26 -3.16 36.86
CA ILE A 625 2.72 -4.20 35.93
C ILE A 625 2.86 -5.54 36.65
N THR A 626 2.44 -6.63 36.00
CA THR A 626 2.59 -8.02 36.50
C THR A 626 3.50 -8.87 35.61
N ALA A 627 3.63 -8.56 34.32
CA ALA A 627 4.60 -9.19 33.42
C ALA A 627 4.84 -8.32 32.18
N VAL A 628 6.04 -8.39 31.58
CA VAL A 628 6.36 -7.75 30.30
C VAL A 628 6.89 -8.80 29.32
N ASN A 629 6.12 -9.05 28.26
CA ASN A 629 6.45 -9.97 27.18
C ASN A 629 6.47 -9.26 25.83
N ALA A 630 7.01 -9.92 24.81
CA ALA A 630 7.05 -9.40 23.45
C ALA A 630 6.82 -10.50 22.42
N CYS A 631 6.47 -10.06 21.21
CA CYS A 631 6.61 -10.81 19.97
C CYS A 631 7.24 -9.87 18.93
N ALA A 632 7.64 -10.41 17.78
CA ALA A 632 8.40 -9.73 16.71
C ALA A 632 7.93 -8.33 16.26
N THR A 633 6.70 -7.91 16.58
CA THR A 633 6.20 -6.54 16.32
C THR A 633 5.45 -5.87 17.50
N LYS A 634 5.24 -6.56 18.63
CA LYS A 634 4.33 -6.10 19.69
C LYS A 634 4.86 -6.39 21.10
N LEU A 635 4.91 -5.36 21.92
CA LEU A 635 5.05 -5.44 23.37
C LEU A 635 3.69 -5.88 23.97
N ARG A 636 3.72 -6.78 24.95
CA ARG A 636 2.56 -7.30 25.68
C ARG A 636 2.80 -7.07 27.18
N VAL A 637 2.05 -6.17 27.79
CA VAL A 637 2.20 -5.83 29.21
C VAL A 637 0.97 -6.29 29.97
N SER A 638 1.18 -7.24 30.87
CA SER A 638 0.15 -7.65 31.84
C SER A 638 0.14 -6.64 32.98
N VAL A 639 -1.06 -6.24 33.39
CA VAL A 639 -1.30 -5.19 34.40
C VAL A 639 -2.36 -5.63 35.41
N LYS A 640 -2.34 -5.06 36.62
CA LYS A 640 -3.37 -5.27 37.65
C LYS A 640 -4.68 -4.60 37.29
N ALA A 641 -4.63 -3.38 36.73
CA ALA A 641 -5.81 -2.70 36.20
C ALA A 641 -5.49 -1.81 34.99
N LYS A 642 -6.26 -1.97 33.91
CA LYS A 642 -6.22 -1.11 32.71
C LYS A 642 -6.51 0.38 33.01
N SER A 643 -7.22 0.69 34.10
CA SER A 643 -7.56 2.06 34.52
C SER A 643 -6.32 2.90 34.82
N ASN A 644 -5.22 2.24 35.19
CA ASN A 644 -3.98 2.88 35.63
C ASN A 644 -2.99 3.01 34.44
N VAL A 645 -3.38 2.58 33.23
CA VAL A 645 -2.55 2.64 32.02
C VAL A 645 -2.89 3.90 31.23
N ASN A 646 -1.88 4.76 31.03
CA ASN A 646 -1.97 5.96 30.23
C ASN A 646 -1.73 5.63 28.74
N PHE A 647 -2.77 5.13 28.07
CA PHE A 647 -2.71 4.70 26.66
C PHE A 647 -2.14 5.78 25.71
N ASP A 648 -2.46 7.05 25.93
CA ASP A 648 -1.97 8.16 25.12
C ASP A 648 -0.47 8.43 25.33
N GLU A 649 0.04 8.24 26.56
CA GLU A 649 1.46 8.33 26.85
C GLU A 649 2.24 7.14 26.27
N VAL A 650 1.73 5.91 26.38
CA VAL A 650 2.31 4.73 25.70
C VAL A 650 2.36 4.92 24.18
N ASN A 651 1.35 5.57 23.58
CA ASN A 651 1.39 5.99 22.18
C ASN A 651 2.45 7.07 21.93
N SER A 652 2.56 8.09 22.79
CA SER A 652 3.56 9.17 22.65
C SER A 652 5.02 8.69 22.72
N LEU A 653 5.27 7.60 23.46
CA LEU A 653 6.58 7.00 23.66
C LEU A 653 7.06 6.14 22.47
N GLY A 654 6.24 6.00 21.42
CA GLY A 654 6.64 5.45 20.12
C GLY A 654 5.80 4.28 19.61
N SER A 655 4.78 3.86 20.34
CA SER A 655 3.87 2.80 19.89
C SER A 655 3.08 3.25 18.65
N LEU A 656 3.11 2.42 17.61
CA LEU A 656 2.30 2.55 16.38
C LEU A 656 0.80 2.27 16.65
N GLY A 657 0.46 1.78 17.84
CA GLY A 657 -0.91 1.62 18.32
C GLY A 657 -0.96 0.80 19.61
N THR A 658 -1.59 1.36 20.65
CA THR A 658 -1.75 0.71 21.97
C THR A 658 -3.22 0.43 22.25
N TYR A 659 -3.53 -0.79 22.70
CA TYR A 659 -4.89 -1.24 22.92
C TYR A 659 -4.98 -2.33 24.00
N ALA A 660 -6.05 -2.30 24.79
CA ALA A 660 -6.35 -3.33 25.77
C ALA A 660 -6.87 -4.60 25.07
N ILE A 661 -6.40 -5.76 25.53
CA ILE A 661 -6.94 -7.09 25.18
C ILE A 661 -7.95 -7.54 26.24
N SER A 662 -7.66 -7.20 27.50
CA SER A 662 -8.52 -7.41 28.67
C SER A 662 -8.29 -6.28 29.67
N ASP A 663 -8.95 -6.36 30.83
CA ASP A 663 -8.74 -5.43 31.95
C ASP A 663 -7.37 -5.59 32.61
N THR A 664 -6.64 -6.66 32.26
CA THR A 664 -5.36 -7.08 32.82
C THR A 664 -4.24 -7.28 31.79
N LEU A 665 -4.49 -7.00 30.50
CA LEU A 665 -3.49 -7.18 29.43
C LEU A 665 -3.61 -6.06 28.38
N VAL A 666 -2.52 -5.33 28.16
CA VAL A 666 -2.42 -4.25 27.17
C VAL A 666 -1.31 -4.56 26.17
N HIS A 667 -1.60 -4.40 24.88
CA HIS A 667 -0.62 -4.57 23.80
C HIS A 667 -0.24 -3.22 23.20
N ALA A 668 1.04 -3.04 22.85
CA ALA A 668 1.58 -1.87 22.18
C ALA A 668 2.45 -2.29 20.98
N VAL A 669 2.23 -1.70 19.80
CA VAL A 669 2.91 -2.10 18.55
C VAL A 669 4.20 -1.30 18.38
N TYR A 670 5.36 -1.93 18.55
CA TYR A 670 6.68 -1.28 18.45
C TYR A 670 7.52 -1.75 17.25
N GLY A 671 7.03 -2.70 16.44
CA GLY A 671 7.87 -3.32 15.41
C GLY A 671 9.02 -4.11 16.03
N GLY A 672 10.16 -4.18 15.34
CA GLY A 672 11.32 -4.97 15.77
C GLY A 672 11.91 -4.55 17.13
N ASP A 673 11.68 -3.31 17.57
CA ASP A 673 12.15 -2.82 18.88
C ASP A 673 11.40 -3.45 20.06
N ALA A 674 10.27 -4.14 19.84
CA ALA A 674 9.40 -4.65 20.90
C ALA A 674 10.12 -5.54 21.92
N ASP A 675 10.99 -6.45 21.48
CA ASP A 675 11.72 -7.37 22.37
C ASP A 675 12.91 -6.69 23.07
N VAL A 676 13.51 -5.67 22.44
CA VAL A 676 14.52 -4.82 23.05
C VAL A 676 13.90 -3.97 24.16
N ILE A 677 12.69 -3.43 23.94
CA ILE A 677 11.92 -2.68 24.95
C ILE A 677 11.55 -3.60 26.12
N LYS A 678 11.03 -4.81 25.84
CA LYS A 678 10.75 -5.85 26.86
C LYS A 678 11.98 -6.15 27.70
N SER A 679 13.11 -6.44 27.06
CA SER A 679 14.36 -6.81 27.72
C SER A 679 14.92 -5.72 28.63
N ASN A 680 14.66 -4.43 28.34
CA ASN A 680 15.04 -3.32 29.21
C ASN A 680 14.00 -3.03 30.30
N MET A 681 12.70 -3.16 30.01
CA MET A 681 11.64 -3.05 31.03
C MET A 681 11.78 -4.14 32.10
N GLN A 682 12.01 -5.39 31.71
CA GLN A 682 12.13 -6.51 32.65
C GLN A 682 13.27 -6.28 33.65
N LYS A 683 14.48 -5.93 33.18
CA LYS A 683 15.63 -5.58 34.03
C LYS A 683 15.33 -4.48 35.07
N MET A 684 14.48 -3.51 34.71
CA MET A 684 14.08 -2.42 35.61
C MET A 684 13.00 -2.87 36.62
N LEU A 685 12.10 -3.78 36.24
CA LEU A 685 11.11 -4.40 37.14
C LEU A 685 11.77 -5.34 38.14
N ASP A 686 12.79 -6.10 37.69
CA ASP A 686 13.61 -7.01 38.51
C ASP A 686 14.55 -6.26 39.49
N LYS A 687 14.45 -4.92 39.56
CA LYS A 687 15.27 -4.00 40.38
C LYS A 687 16.78 -4.10 40.14
N ASN A 688 17.20 -4.67 39.02
CA ASN A 688 18.61 -4.93 38.70
C ASN A 688 19.26 -3.69 38.04
N TYR A 689 19.00 -2.51 38.62
CA TYR A 689 19.16 -1.21 37.97
C TYR A 689 19.14 -0.03 38.98
N ASP A 690 20.00 0.99 38.80
CA ASP A 690 19.97 2.20 39.64
C ASP A 690 18.85 3.18 39.21
N ALA A 691 17.69 3.03 39.84
CA ALA A 691 16.54 3.91 39.65
C ALA A 691 16.81 5.40 39.99
N THR A 692 17.86 5.72 40.74
CA THR A 692 18.13 7.07 41.27
C THR A 692 18.65 8.02 40.20
N GLU A 693 19.51 7.54 39.29
CA GLU A 693 19.98 8.36 38.16
C GLU A 693 18.91 8.49 37.07
N ILE A 694 18.21 7.41 36.70
CA ILE A 694 17.27 7.47 35.59
C ILE A 694 16.02 8.32 35.89
N LYS A 695 15.60 8.42 37.16
CA LYS A 695 14.56 9.38 37.59
C LYS A 695 14.89 10.82 37.17
N LYS A 696 16.11 11.26 37.52
CA LYS A 696 16.63 12.60 37.21
C LYS A 696 16.72 12.83 35.69
N VAL A 697 17.15 11.82 34.95
CA VAL A 697 17.26 11.82 33.49
C VAL A 697 15.90 11.81 32.78
N ALA A 698 14.93 11.08 33.30
CA ALA A 698 13.60 10.96 32.71
C ALA A 698 12.76 12.23 32.92
N GLY A 699 13.12 13.09 33.87
CA GLY A 699 12.39 14.32 34.23
C GLY A 699 11.28 14.09 35.25
N VAL A 700 11.37 13.02 36.05
CA VAL A 700 10.38 12.73 37.11
C VAL A 700 10.85 13.40 38.41
N LEU A 701 10.14 14.47 38.81
CA LEU A 701 10.32 15.12 40.10
C LEU A 701 9.74 14.23 41.22
N GLU A 702 10.38 14.22 42.38
CA GLU A 702 9.94 13.42 43.54
C GLU A 702 8.85 14.13 44.37
N ASP A 703 8.23 13.37 45.27
CA ASP A 703 6.91 13.64 45.85
C ASP A 703 6.75 14.92 46.68
N LYS A 704 5.51 15.42 46.73
CA LYS A 704 5.00 16.20 47.85
C LYS A 704 4.08 15.32 48.72
N PRO A 705 4.36 15.13 50.02
CA PRO A 705 3.55 14.27 50.88
C PRO A 705 2.30 14.99 51.43
N THR A 706 1.15 14.74 50.80
CA THR A 706 -0.22 15.08 51.26
C THR A 706 -1.22 14.25 50.45
N GLU A 707 -2.27 13.64 50.99
CA GLU A 707 -2.72 13.51 52.39
C GLU A 707 -3.67 12.29 52.48
N GLN A 708 -3.74 11.59 53.61
CA GLN A 708 -4.71 10.51 53.80
C GLN A 708 -6.11 11.08 54.09
N PRO A 709 -7.17 10.68 53.36
CA PRO A 709 -8.54 10.86 53.82
C PRO A 709 -8.77 9.95 55.04
N LYS A 710 -8.61 10.49 56.25
CA LYS A 710 -9.02 9.81 57.47
C LYS A 710 -10.53 9.59 57.46
N ALA A 711 -10.97 8.45 58.00
CA ALA A 711 -12.39 8.21 58.23
C ALA A 711 -12.87 9.02 59.44
N GLU A 712 -14.00 9.73 59.28
CA GLU A 712 -14.79 10.19 60.41
C GLU A 712 -16.20 9.58 60.39
N THR A 713 -16.62 9.19 61.59
CA THR A 713 -17.97 8.73 61.93
C THR A 713 -18.84 9.96 62.27
N LYS A 714 -20.18 9.97 62.37
CA LYS A 714 -21.28 8.97 62.44
C LYS A 714 -22.58 9.78 62.05
N PRO A 715 -23.86 9.40 62.32
CA PRO A 715 -24.41 8.30 63.11
C PRO A 715 -25.19 7.24 62.30
N ALA A 716 -25.55 6.16 62.98
CA ALA A 716 -26.63 5.27 62.56
C ALA A 716 -27.86 5.54 63.42
N ASN A 717 -29.05 5.27 62.89
CA ASN A 717 -30.16 4.70 63.65
C ASN A 717 -30.73 3.53 62.83
N GLU A 718 -31.16 2.48 63.55
CA GLU A 718 -32.27 1.54 63.33
C GLU A 718 -32.66 1.09 61.88
N GLU A 719 -33.03 -0.18 61.64
CA GLU A 719 -33.44 -1.24 62.57
C GLU A 719 -33.07 -2.67 62.07
N ILE A 720 -33.30 -3.71 62.88
CA ILE A 720 -32.76 -5.07 62.69
C ILE A 720 -33.82 -6.16 62.96
N LYS A 721 -34.24 -6.93 61.94
CA LYS A 721 -34.31 -8.43 61.90
C LYS A 721 -35.17 -9.01 60.75
N GLN A 722 -34.93 -10.30 60.48
CA GLN A 722 -35.72 -11.21 59.64
C GLN A 722 -37.01 -11.66 60.36
N PRO A 723 -37.98 -12.30 59.66
CA PRO A 723 -37.99 -13.77 59.69
C PRO A 723 -38.49 -14.50 58.41
N THR A 724 -38.03 -15.74 58.25
CA THR A 724 -38.73 -16.90 57.61
C THR A 724 -39.25 -17.81 58.76
N PRO A 725 -40.02 -18.94 58.59
CA PRO A 725 -40.23 -19.79 57.38
C PRO A 725 -41.65 -20.45 57.23
N ILE A 726 -41.79 -21.42 56.28
CA ILE A 726 -42.87 -22.46 56.08
C ILE A 726 -44.34 -21.98 55.91
N VAL A 727 -45.32 -22.73 55.36
CA VAL A 727 -45.46 -24.10 54.78
C VAL A 727 -46.08 -23.99 53.34
N ASP A 728 -46.64 -24.96 52.58
CA ASP A 728 -47.15 -26.35 52.72
C ASP A 728 -46.96 -27.12 51.37
N ASP A 729 -47.24 -28.43 51.30
CA ASP A 729 -47.26 -29.25 50.06
C ASP A 729 -48.50 -30.17 49.98
N LYS A 730 -49.17 -30.25 48.82
CA LYS A 730 -50.14 -31.32 48.46
C LYS A 730 -50.23 -31.62 46.95
N THR A 731 -49.63 -32.73 46.53
CA THR A 731 -49.95 -33.42 45.27
C THR A 731 -51.14 -34.37 45.40
N LYS A 732 -51.93 -34.56 44.32
CA LYS A 732 -52.51 -35.85 43.83
C LYS A 732 -53.23 -35.64 42.48
N GLU A 733 -52.73 -36.21 41.38
CA GLU A 733 -52.99 -37.56 40.83
C GLU A 733 -54.31 -37.69 40.05
N ILE A 734 -54.20 -37.92 38.72
CA ILE A 734 -54.86 -38.98 37.93
C ILE A 734 -54.22 -39.04 36.53
N ASP A 735 -53.79 -40.24 36.12
CA ASP A 735 -53.35 -40.67 34.79
C ASP A 735 -54.50 -41.59 34.24
N PRO A 736 -54.84 -41.67 32.93
CA PRO A 736 -53.90 -42.05 31.87
C PRO A 736 -54.10 -41.52 30.43
N SER A 737 -52.98 -41.24 29.74
CA SER A 737 -52.86 -41.58 28.30
C SER A 737 -51.40 -41.73 27.84
N MET A 738 -51.03 -42.97 27.47
CA MET A 738 -49.73 -43.35 26.89
C MET A 738 -49.63 -42.98 25.39
N PRO A 739 -48.43 -42.89 24.77
CA PRO A 739 -47.30 -43.82 24.92
C PRO A 739 -45.91 -43.22 25.25
N LYS A 740 -44.98 -44.13 25.61
CA LYS A 740 -43.58 -43.88 25.96
C LYS A 740 -42.65 -43.90 24.73
N ALA A 741 -41.53 -43.16 24.83
CA ALA A 741 -40.27 -43.31 24.07
C ALA A 741 -40.37 -43.12 22.55
N THR A 742 -39.38 -42.65 21.79
CA THR A 742 -37.91 -42.42 21.98
C THR A 742 -37.50 -41.40 20.87
N PRO A 743 -36.24 -40.91 20.74
CA PRO A 743 -35.06 -41.06 21.61
C PRO A 743 -34.40 -39.72 22.00
N GLU A 744 -33.29 -39.80 22.74
CA GLU A 744 -32.27 -38.74 22.72
C GLU A 744 -31.66 -38.66 21.31
N ALA A 745 -31.30 -37.46 20.83
CA ALA A 745 -30.80 -37.29 19.47
C ALA A 745 -29.37 -37.83 19.32
N ASP A 746 -29.16 -38.76 18.37
CA ASP A 746 -27.85 -39.33 18.05
C ASP A 746 -26.81 -38.23 17.74
N ILE A 747 -25.86 -38.03 18.65
CA ILE A 747 -24.64 -37.29 18.36
C ILE A 747 -23.81 -38.16 17.43
N LYS A 748 -23.64 -37.74 16.18
CA LYS A 748 -22.81 -38.47 15.23
C LYS A 748 -21.36 -38.49 15.70
N GLU A 749 -20.79 -39.69 15.73
CA GLU A 749 -19.40 -39.96 16.13
C GLU A 749 -18.36 -39.16 15.31
N SER A 750 -18.76 -38.67 14.13
CA SER A 750 -17.98 -37.76 13.27
C SER A 750 -17.60 -36.41 13.90
N ASP A 751 -18.44 -35.88 14.79
CA ASP A 751 -18.41 -34.48 15.27
C ASP A 751 -17.68 -34.28 16.60
N ILE A 752 -17.07 -35.35 17.11
CA ILE A 752 -16.15 -35.33 18.26
C ILE A 752 -14.70 -35.39 17.74
N ILE A 753 -13.80 -34.70 18.44
CA ILE A 753 -12.35 -34.80 18.27
C ILE A 753 -11.76 -35.13 19.63
N GLU A 754 -11.02 -36.22 19.73
CA GLU A 754 -10.27 -36.57 20.94
C GLU A 754 -8.86 -36.01 20.85
N VAL A 755 -8.34 -35.49 21.96
CA VAL A 755 -6.97 -35.01 22.09
C VAL A 755 -6.24 -35.92 23.08
N TYR A 756 -5.26 -36.64 22.57
CA TYR A 756 -4.49 -37.65 23.29
C TYR A 756 -3.23 -37.05 23.93
N SER A 757 -2.70 -37.70 24.97
CA SER A 757 -1.43 -37.33 25.56
C SER A 757 -0.30 -37.61 24.55
N PRO A 758 0.54 -36.61 24.22
CA PRO A 758 1.66 -36.78 23.28
C PRO A 758 2.87 -37.49 23.92
N VAL A 759 2.92 -37.55 25.25
CA VAL A 759 4.05 -38.06 26.05
C VAL A 759 3.53 -38.87 27.24
N LYS A 760 4.36 -39.76 27.79
CA LYS A 760 4.06 -40.41 29.07
C LYS A 760 4.38 -39.48 30.25
N GLY A 761 3.48 -39.34 31.21
CA GLY A 761 3.67 -38.40 32.32
C GLY A 761 2.56 -38.38 33.35
N ILE A 762 2.60 -37.37 34.21
CA ILE A 762 1.56 -37.07 35.20
C ILE A 762 0.78 -35.85 34.72
N VAL A 763 -0.54 -35.95 34.64
CA VAL A 763 -1.42 -34.84 34.27
C VAL A 763 -1.45 -33.80 35.38
N LYS A 764 -1.48 -32.52 34.99
CA LYS A 764 -1.71 -31.36 35.85
C LYS A 764 -2.82 -30.49 35.28
N ASP A 765 -3.54 -29.78 36.15
CA ASP A 765 -4.43 -28.73 35.69
C ASP A 765 -3.60 -27.58 35.09
N LEU A 766 -4.16 -26.83 34.14
CA LEU A 766 -3.45 -25.67 33.57
C LEU A 766 -3.06 -24.64 34.65
N THR A 767 -3.86 -24.50 35.72
CA THR A 767 -3.56 -23.60 36.84
C THR A 767 -2.29 -23.96 37.64
N GLU A 768 -1.76 -25.18 37.48
CA GLU A 768 -0.49 -25.62 38.08
C GLU A 768 0.73 -25.36 37.18
N VAL A 769 0.53 -24.84 35.97
CA VAL A 769 1.62 -24.52 35.03
C VAL A 769 2.35 -23.25 35.52
N PRO A 770 3.70 -23.26 35.61
CA PRO A 770 4.48 -22.09 36.06
C PRO A 770 4.63 -20.99 34.98
N ASP A 771 3.58 -20.72 34.20
CA ASP A 771 3.42 -19.52 33.37
C ASP A 771 2.00 -18.95 33.56
N PRO A 772 1.85 -17.66 33.90
CA PRO A 772 0.55 -17.02 34.04
C PRO A 772 -0.34 -17.06 32.79
N SER A 773 0.23 -17.17 31.59
CA SER A 773 -0.52 -17.15 30.32
C SER A 773 -1.28 -18.46 30.08
N PHE A 774 -0.65 -19.60 30.38
CA PHE A 774 -1.26 -20.93 30.40
C PHE A 774 -2.16 -21.10 31.63
N ALA A 775 -1.69 -20.71 32.82
CA ALA A 775 -2.46 -20.86 34.06
C ALA A 775 -3.78 -20.08 34.09
N ALA A 776 -3.81 -18.85 33.56
CA ALA A 776 -5.04 -18.06 33.42
C ALA A 776 -5.80 -18.36 32.11
N LYS A 777 -5.50 -19.49 31.42
CA LYS A 777 -6.18 -19.96 30.20
C LYS A 777 -6.28 -18.87 29.11
N ILE A 778 -5.23 -18.05 28.99
CA ILE A 778 -5.22 -16.89 28.08
C ILE A 778 -5.09 -17.35 26.63
N THR A 779 -4.23 -18.33 26.38
CA THR A 779 -3.98 -18.94 25.06
C THR A 779 -5.12 -19.86 24.59
N GLY A 780 -5.74 -20.58 25.54
CA GLY A 780 -6.76 -21.59 25.30
C GLY A 780 -7.00 -22.44 26.55
N ASP A 781 -7.69 -23.58 26.40
CA ASP A 781 -8.07 -24.48 27.50
C ASP A 781 -7.73 -25.94 27.16
N GLY A 782 -7.50 -26.77 28.18
CA GLY A 782 -6.91 -28.11 28.09
C GLY A 782 -6.28 -28.52 29.41
N LEU A 783 -5.13 -29.20 29.34
CA LEU A 783 -4.37 -29.70 30.49
C LEU A 783 -2.88 -29.43 30.30
N ALA A 784 -2.07 -29.77 31.30
CA ALA A 784 -0.63 -29.96 31.12
C ALA A 784 -0.22 -31.37 31.52
N VAL A 785 0.95 -31.82 31.05
CA VAL A 785 1.58 -33.07 31.47
C VAL A 785 2.99 -32.76 31.95
N GLU A 786 3.37 -33.27 33.12
CA GLU A 786 4.77 -33.37 33.52
C GLU A 786 5.35 -34.67 32.95
N PRO A 787 6.27 -34.60 31.98
CA PRO A 787 6.75 -35.77 31.25
C PRO A 787 7.69 -36.62 32.10
N THR A 788 7.58 -37.93 31.89
CA THR A 788 8.48 -38.98 32.42
C THR A 788 9.22 -39.73 31.31
N ASP A 789 9.00 -39.34 30.05
CA ASP A 789 9.62 -39.85 28.82
C ASP A 789 10.07 -38.65 27.98
N GLU A 790 11.09 -38.85 27.14
CA GLU A 790 11.69 -37.81 26.29
C GLU A 790 11.02 -37.70 24.92
N MET A 791 10.27 -38.72 24.46
CA MET A 791 9.65 -38.76 23.14
C MET A 791 8.22 -38.20 23.12
N PHE A 792 7.98 -37.20 22.27
CA PHE A 792 6.66 -36.59 22.06
C PHE A 792 6.11 -36.94 20.67
N TYR A 793 4.83 -37.34 20.64
CA TYR A 793 4.09 -37.76 19.45
C TYR A 793 2.94 -36.80 19.13
N SER A 794 2.31 -36.97 17.96
CA SER A 794 1.10 -36.19 17.63
C SER A 794 -0.03 -36.47 18.63
N PRO A 795 -0.74 -35.45 19.13
CA PRO A 795 -1.87 -35.61 20.05
C PRO A 795 -3.20 -35.85 19.32
N VAL A 796 -3.22 -35.79 17.98
CA VAL A 796 -4.41 -35.88 17.12
C VAL A 796 -4.05 -36.49 15.75
N ASP A 797 -5.06 -36.99 15.05
CA ASP A 797 -4.99 -37.19 13.59
C ASP A 797 -5.27 -35.86 12.88
N GLY A 798 -4.46 -35.50 11.89
CA GLY A 798 -4.64 -34.27 11.14
C GLY A 798 -3.34 -33.76 10.50
N LYS A 799 -3.05 -32.48 10.68
CA LYS A 799 -1.90 -31.81 10.07
C LYS A 799 -1.13 -30.97 11.08
N LEU A 800 0.19 -31.11 11.10
CA LEU A 800 1.09 -30.20 11.81
C LEU A 800 1.22 -28.91 10.99
N GLU A 801 0.51 -27.84 11.40
CA GLU A 801 0.52 -26.57 10.67
C GLU A 801 1.81 -25.79 10.87
N LEU A 802 2.31 -25.77 12.11
CA LEU A 802 3.52 -25.02 12.48
C LEU A 802 4.29 -25.76 13.58
N ALA A 803 5.51 -26.18 13.25
CA ALA A 803 6.58 -26.50 14.19
C ALA A 803 7.53 -25.30 14.30
N PHE A 804 7.95 -24.93 15.50
CA PHE A 804 9.03 -23.94 15.65
C PHE A 804 10.41 -24.60 15.50
N ASN A 805 11.27 -24.00 14.67
CA ASN A 805 12.66 -24.41 14.45
C ASN A 805 13.49 -24.61 15.73
N THR A 806 13.12 -23.94 16.83
CA THR A 806 13.76 -24.03 18.16
C THR A 806 13.33 -25.23 19.03
N GLY A 807 12.38 -26.06 18.58
CA GLY A 807 11.93 -27.28 19.28
C GLY A 807 10.86 -27.13 20.37
N HIS A 808 10.52 -25.90 20.76
CA HIS A 808 9.69 -25.67 21.97
C HIS A 808 8.18 -25.84 21.80
N ALA A 809 7.59 -25.69 20.60
CA ALA A 809 6.13 -25.73 20.44
C ALA A 809 5.66 -26.11 19.03
N TYR A 810 4.44 -26.67 18.97
CA TYR A 810 3.83 -27.31 17.82
C TYR A 810 2.31 -27.06 17.75
N PHE A 811 1.82 -26.63 16.59
CA PHE A 811 0.41 -26.38 16.32
C PHE A 811 -0.17 -27.38 15.32
N PHE A 812 -1.30 -27.99 15.68
CA PHE A 812 -1.98 -29.02 14.89
C PHE A 812 -3.38 -28.57 14.47
N ASP A 813 -3.77 -28.84 13.23
CA ASP A 813 -5.17 -28.83 12.79
C ASP A 813 -5.73 -30.25 12.78
N ALA A 814 -6.81 -30.46 13.53
CA ALA A 814 -7.67 -31.64 13.43
C ALA A 814 -9.08 -31.22 13.03
N LYS A 815 -9.47 -31.44 11.77
CA LYS A 815 -10.80 -31.08 11.22
C LYS A 815 -11.19 -29.59 11.43
N GLY A 816 -10.22 -28.68 11.52
CA GLY A 816 -10.39 -27.25 11.82
C GLY A 816 -10.13 -26.86 13.29
N ALA A 817 -10.05 -27.82 14.21
CA ALA A 817 -9.67 -27.57 15.60
C ALA A 817 -8.14 -27.37 15.72
N LYS A 818 -7.72 -26.27 16.36
CA LYS A 818 -6.33 -25.86 16.52
C LYS A 818 -5.83 -26.26 17.90
N ILE A 819 -4.96 -27.26 17.95
CA ILE A 819 -4.33 -27.78 19.18
C ILE A 819 -2.89 -27.28 19.27
N LEU A 820 -2.45 -26.91 20.47
CA LEU A 820 -1.07 -26.51 20.79
C LEU A 820 -0.45 -27.53 21.76
N ILE A 821 0.77 -27.98 21.47
CA ILE A 821 1.70 -28.53 22.45
C ILE A 821 2.81 -27.50 22.67
N HIS A 822 3.13 -27.18 23.92
CA HIS A 822 4.29 -26.36 24.30
C HIS A 822 5.18 -27.17 25.26
N VAL A 823 6.35 -27.61 24.78
CA VAL A 823 7.21 -28.59 25.47
C VAL A 823 8.09 -27.89 26.49
N GLY A 824 7.71 -28.01 27.77
CA GLY A 824 8.26 -27.23 28.88
C GLY A 824 7.85 -25.75 28.85
N ILE A 825 8.29 -24.96 29.83
CA ILE A 825 8.08 -23.51 29.90
C ILE A 825 9.41 -22.78 29.69
N ASP A 826 9.37 -21.67 28.94
CA ASP A 826 10.52 -20.85 28.51
C ASP A 826 11.67 -21.59 27.78
N THR A 827 11.44 -22.84 27.39
CA THR A 827 12.38 -23.70 26.62
C THR A 827 12.78 -23.16 25.26
N VAL A 828 12.03 -22.19 24.71
CA VAL A 828 12.45 -21.40 23.53
C VAL A 828 13.79 -20.69 23.74
N SER A 829 14.12 -20.31 24.98
CA SER A 829 15.38 -19.63 25.34
C SER A 829 16.61 -20.43 24.90
N LEU A 830 16.57 -21.77 25.05
CA LEU A 830 17.66 -22.70 24.75
C LEU A 830 18.19 -22.61 23.31
N ASN A 831 17.32 -22.24 22.36
CA ASN A 831 17.66 -22.15 20.94
C ASN A 831 17.28 -20.79 20.32
N SER A 832 16.92 -19.80 21.12
CA SER A 832 16.43 -18.48 20.68
C SER A 832 17.37 -17.73 19.71
N ASN A 833 18.68 -17.95 19.84
CA ASN A 833 19.72 -17.38 18.96
C ASN A 833 20.35 -18.42 18.01
N ASN A 834 19.83 -19.65 17.96
CA ASN A 834 20.39 -20.73 17.15
C ASN A 834 19.72 -20.77 15.77
N THR A 835 20.52 -20.64 14.71
CA THR A 835 20.07 -20.73 13.31
C THR A 835 20.26 -22.12 12.70
N ASP A 836 20.94 -23.03 13.39
CA ASP A 836 21.12 -24.42 12.97
C ASP A 836 20.00 -25.29 13.55
N THR A 837 19.15 -25.83 12.67
CA THR A 837 18.02 -26.70 13.05
C THR A 837 18.39 -28.18 13.20
N GLU A 838 19.59 -28.58 12.80
CA GLU A 838 20.09 -29.96 12.98
C GLU A 838 20.76 -30.12 14.35
N ASN A 839 21.37 -29.06 14.88
CA ASN A 839 22.08 -29.05 16.17
C ASN A 839 21.37 -28.19 17.24
N LEU A 840 20.19 -28.63 17.71
CA LEU A 840 19.45 -27.95 18.78
C LEU A 840 19.89 -28.38 20.19
N ILE A 841 20.00 -27.40 21.10
CA ILE A 841 20.24 -27.64 22.52
C ILE A 841 18.96 -28.21 23.16
N GLY A 842 19.05 -29.41 23.71
CA GLY A 842 17.95 -30.05 24.46
C GLY A 842 16.82 -30.64 23.61
N PHE A 843 16.85 -30.53 22.28
CA PHE A 843 15.77 -30.99 21.39
C PHE A 843 16.30 -31.77 20.17
N THR A 844 15.46 -32.63 19.60
CA THR A 844 15.69 -33.26 18.29
C THR A 844 14.37 -33.31 17.53
N LEU A 845 14.32 -32.70 16.34
CA LEU A 845 13.09 -32.59 15.54
C LEU A 845 12.84 -33.86 14.73
N PHE A 846 11.58 -34.30 14.64
CA PHE A 846 11.16 -35.46 13.82
C PHE A 846 10.09 -35.12 12.78
N SER A 847 9.20 -34.15 13.08
CA SER A 847 8.18 -33.64 12.15
C SER A 847 8.34 -32.14 11.92
N LYS A 848 7.86 -31.64 10.77
CA LYS A 848 7.97 -30.23 10.34
C LYS A 848 6.61 -29.64 9.93
N SER A 849 6.56 -28.30 9.86
CA SER A 849 5.41 -27.54 9.38
C SER A 849 4.96 -28.00 7.99
N GLY A 850 3.72 -28.47 7.88
CA GLY A 850 3.11 -28.98 6.66
C GLY A 850 2.83 -30.49 6.65
N ASP A 851 3.44 -31.27 7.54
CA ASP A 851 3.31 -32.73 7.56
C ASP A 851 1.90 -33.18 7.99
N ASN A 852 1.39 -34.24 7.35
CA ASN A 852 0.21 -34.96 7.83
C ASN A 852 0.64 -35.90 8.97
N VAL A 853 -0.11 -35.90 10.07
CA VAL A 853 0.25 -36.60 11.31
C VAL A 853 -0.87 -37.51 11.78
N LEU A 854 -0.50 -38.62 12.41
CA LEU A 854 -1.41 -39.56 13.04
C LEU A 854 -1.09 -39.66 14.54
N TYR A 855 -2.11 -39.72 15.39
CA TYR A 855 -1.89 -39.80 16.84
C TYR A 855 -1.10 -41.05 17.20
N LYS A 856 -0.20 -40.96 18.20
CA LYS A 856 0.69 -42.03 18.70
C LYS A 856 1.70 -42.63 17.69
N ASN A 857 1.44 -42.57 16.39
CA ASN A 857 2.27 -43.14 15.34
C ASN A 857 3.32 -42.16 14.77
N THR A 858 3.07 -40.86 14.87
CA THR A 858 3.99 -39.83 14.32
C THR A 858 4.80 -39.17 15.44
N PRO A 859 6.13 -39.39 15.52
CA PRO A 859 6.99 -38.66 16.45
C PRO A 859 7.18 -37.21 15.98
N VAL A 860 7.05 -36.27 16.90
CA VAL A 860 7.11 -34.82 16.63
C VAL A 860 8.46 -34.26 17.03
N VAL A 861 8.88 -34.54 18.27
CA VAL A 861 10.12 -34.04 18.87
C VAL A 861 10.61 -35.01 19.96
N LYS A 862 11.92 -35.09 20.16
CA LYS A 862 12.52 -35.58 21.39
C LYS A 862 13.01 -34.40 22.22
N ALA A 863 12.68 -34.34 23.50
CA ALA A 863 13.13 -33.29 24.42
C ALA A 863 13.93 -33.91 25.58
N ASN A 864 15.17 -33.46 25.77
CA ASN A 864 16.02 -33.98 26.84
C ASN A 864 15.69 -33.32 28.18
N LEU A 865 14.98 -34.06 29.03
CA LEU A 865 14.43 -33.54 30.28
C LEU A 865 15.52 -33.17 31.30
N GLU A 866 16.70 -33.81 31.23
CA GLU A 866 17.86 -33.43 32.06
C GLU A 866 18.42 -32.06 31.68
N ILE A 867 18.62 -31.77 30.39
CA ILE A 867 19.15 -30.48 29.92
C ILE A 867 18.18 -29.35 30.28
N ILE A 868 16.88 -29.56 30.09
CA ILE A 868 15.85 -28.57 30.46
C ILE A 868 15.92 -28.27 31.98
N LYS A 869 15.97 -29.31 32.83
CA LYS A 869 16.07 -29.15 34.30
C LYS A 869 17.42 -28.56 34.76
N LYS A 870 18.52 -28.86 34.06
CA LYS A 870 19.86 -28.28 34.33
C LYS A 870 19.97 -26.79 33.96
N GLN A 871 19.02 -26.26 33.21
CA GLN A 871 18.90 -24.82 32.89
C GLN A 871 17.80 -24.13 33.74
N GLU A 872 17.36 -24.77 34.83
CA GLU A 872 16.32 -24.29 35.76
C GLU A 872 14.93 -24.07 35.11
N LEU A 873 14.72 -24.60 33.89
CA LEU A 873 13.46 -24.51 33.16
C LEU A 873 12.48 -25.63 33.54
N SER A 874 11.17 -25.32 33.49
CA SER A 874 10.14 -26.31 33.79
C SER A 874 9.93 -27.27 32.62
N THR A 875 9.84 -28.58 32.90
CA THR A 875 9.45 -29.61 31.92
C THR A 875 7.93 -29.76 31.75
N VAL A 876 7.11 -29.08 32.58
CA VAL A 876 5.65 -29.13 32.48
C VAL A 876 5.20 -28.63 31.11
N THR A 877 4.44 -29.45 30.39
CA THR A 877 4.11 -29.28 28.97
C THR A 877 2.60 -29.06 28.78
N PRO A 878 2.15 -27.81 28.54
CA PRO A 878 0.76 -27.51 28.20
C PRO A 878 0.32 -28.14 26.87
N ILE A 879 -0.87 -28.74 26.89
CA ILE A 879 -1.55 -29.37 25.75
C ILE A 879 -2.99 -28.85 25.74
N LEU A 880 -3.33 -27.98 24.79
CA LEU A 880 -4.58 -27.22 24.82
C LEU A 880 -5.19 -26.95 23.45
N ALA A 881 -6.50 -26.70 23.42
CA ALA A 881 -7.21 -26.14 22.27
C ALA A 881 -7.20 -24.61 22.34
N LEU A 882 -6.80 -23.95 21.25
CA LEU A 882 -6.74 -22.50 21.18
C LEU A 882 -8.13 -21.85 21.28
N LYS A 883 -8.21 -20.60 21.76
CA LYS A 883 -9.49 -19.88 21.90
C LYS A 883 -10.36 -19.86 20.64
N ALA A 884 -9.77 -19.70 19.46
CA ALA A 884 -10.50 -19.74 18.19
C ALA A 884 -11.24 -21.08 17.94
N THR A 885 -10.75 -22.18 18.52
CA THR A 885 -11.43 -23.49 18.49
C THR A 885 -12.54 -23.56 19.53
N LEU A 886 -12.36 -22.95 20.70
CA LEU A 886 -13.37 -22.89 21.76
C LEU A 886 -14.58 -22.01 21.38
N GLU A 887 -14.48 -21.20 20.32
CA GLU A 887 -15.63 -20.49 19.69
C GLU A 887 -16.56 -21.43 18.89
N GLU A 888 -16.07 -22.59 18.44
CA GLU A 888 -16.83 -23.57 17.64
C GLU A 888 -17.01 -24.94 18.32
N TYR A 889 -16.22 -25.24 19.34
CA TYR A 889 -16.25 -26.50 20.09
C TYR A 889 -16.38 -26.23 21.60
N ASP A 890 -17.03 -27.13 22.31
CA ASP A 890 -16.97 -27.22 23.78
C ASP A 890 -15.92 -28.26 24.18
N LEU A 891 -15.10 -27.90 25.17
CA LEU A 891 -14.03 -28.75 25.68
C LEU A 891 -14.50 -29.50 26.93
N LYS A 892 -14.36 -30.82 26.91
CA LYS A 892 -14.68 -31.71 28.02
C LYS A 892 -13.43 -32.47 28.44
N LEU A 893 -12.92 -32.17 29.63
CA LEU A 893 -11.81 -32.91 30.25
C LEU A 893 -12.20 -34.38 30.46
N VAL A 894 -11.23 -35.28 30.23
CA VAL A 894 -11.37 -36.73 30.44
C VAL A 894 -10.41 -37.17 31.55
N ALA A 895 -9.13 -36.80 31.42
CA ALA A 895 -8.14 -36.92 32.48
C ALA A 895 -8.28 -35.77 33.50
N LYS A 896 -7.70 -35.96 34.69
CA LYS A 896 -7.69 -35.04 35.83
C LYS A 896 -6.25 -34.82 36.31
N SER A 897 -6.02 -33.73 37.04
CA SER A 897 -4.72 -33.54 37.72
C SER A 897 -4.42 -34.71 38.66
N GLY A 898 -3.19 -35.20 38.62
CA GLY A 898 -2.71 -36.38 39.33
C GLY A 898 -2.81 -37.71 38.55
N ASP A 899 -3.56 -37.77 37.45
CA ASP A 899 -3.67 -39.00 36.65
C ASP A 899 -2.33 -39.32 35.96
N GLN A 900 -1.94 -40.60 35.94
CA GLN A 900 -0.83 -41.09 35.13
C GLN A 900 -1.31 -41.44 33.72
N VAL A 901 -0.66 -40.87 32.70
CA VAL A 901 -1.01 -41.07 31.28
C VAL A 901 0.18 -41.56 30.46
N ASN A 902 -0.11 -42.36 29.44
CA ASN A 902 0.82 -42.85 28.43
C ASN A 902 0.52 -42.19 27.07
N VAL A 903 1.41 -42.40 26.10
CA VAL A 903 1.20 -41.90 24.73
C VAL A 903 -0.04 -42.55 24.12
N GLY A 904 -1.03 -41.72 23.77
CA GLY A 904 -2.31 -42.15 23.22
C GLY A 904 -3.46 -42.28 24.21
N ASP A 905 -3.29 -41.94 25.49
CA ASP A 905 -4.40 -41.87 26.46
C ASP A 905 -5.15 -40.53 26.30
N VAL A 906 -6.50 -40.51 26.35
CA VAL A 906 -7.30 -39.29 26.07
C VAL A 906 -7.22 -38.29 27.22
N LEU A 907 -6.74 -37.06 26.94
CA LEU A 907 -6.71 -35.96 27.89
C LEU A 907 -8.06 -35.22 27.95
N PHE A 908 -8.59 -34.84 26.79
CA PHE A 908 -9.88 -34.16 26.66
C PHE A 908 -10.53 -34.41 25.29
N LYS A 909 -11.84 -34.15 25.20
CA LYS A 909 -12.60 -34.19 23.94
C LYS A 909 -13.12 -32.80 23.58
N LEU A 910 -13.09 -32.47 22.31
CA LEU A 910 -13.76 -31.31 21.72
C LEU A 910 -15.05 -31.79 21.04
N ILE A 911 -16.18 -31.24 21.46
CA ILE A 911 -17.51 -31.56 20.93
C ILE A 911 -17.98 -30.34 20.13
N LYS A 912 -18.35 -30.53 18.86
CA LYS A 912 -18.74 -29.42 18.00
C LYS A 912 -20.05 -28.77 18.46
N LYS A 913 -20.10 -27.44 18.48
CA LYS A 913 -21.30 -26.67 18.85
C LYS A 913 -22.34 -26.73 17.75
N ASN A 914 -23.46 -27.41 18.01
CA ASN A 914 -24.66 -27.28 17.20
C ASN A 914 -25.17 -25.82 17.28
N LYS A 915 -25.30 -25.16 16.13
CA LYS A 915 -25.72 -23.76 15.96
C LYS A 915 -27.01 -23.67 15.15
#